data_AF-A0A355U1Y1-F1
#
_entry.id   AF-A0A355U1Y1-F1
#
_cell.length_a   1.000
_cell.length_b   1.000
_cell.length_c   1.000
_cell.angle_alpha   90.00
_cell.angle_beta   90.00
_cell.angle_gamma   90.00
#
_symmetry.space_group_name_H-M   'P 1'
#
loop_
_entity.id
_entity.type
_entity.pdbx_description
1 polymer ?
#
loop_
_entity_poly.entity_id
_entity_poly.type
_entity_poly.pdbx_seq_one_letter_code
_entity_poly.pdbx_strand_id
1 'polypeptide(L)'
;MQKNKTKKTLLLFASSFLLMSLASACQENTTEVSSSEETSKAEESHEATVTKALQITQAPNKTIFKVGEALDLTGMVVKLVTSTDGVEDEGITLSDSSYTLSVPEGKVFSQEDITNALEITITYNDDATVAAAKLTVVVKDLSTFAVLFKNYDGTTLYSVTVKENRGVTYEGEYPARPTENGISYFFDGWYVEGDESKTLVAIDTYVVTKDVTFLAHYVEGSDEATDGTYDFVAVEGKGYSCVGFHDGIDIPEEVVIPDMINNQPVVDIAASAFEYESTPVSVSMGDHVENIGEEAFYGMKAVKSIHLSTRLKTIGKEACAGMKSVTSLEVPGSLEVVSESAFEDMESCSSLILHEGIKRICASAFDSMQITKLDIPDSIVQIIGTKGNSFREDENSYDDSPFQSCELLVEVHIGAGLKDINEGDFNASLSSLQRWTVSEKNPYFTAVDGILYSKDMKTLVSVPTEWCVETEEGEPDLEKTETFTVKDGVETIGYRAFVSSYNSSKYIKKIVIGKDVKTIQGEAFKARKACEFDWSQNTVLEYIGYKAFNYSELSEAILPESVTFVGDEAFSNCTKLVNVRLGRAMTYFGDDMFKNSKKVVVSFPEDADYHIVGEMIYNKAVTKALYFNGTKNAPKITDVVIPSTVTEIADGFLKNVKITSLTLNEGLQKIGANAFYSTKITSLTLPSTVKEVGASAFQGNSYITSLSLNDALTKVGEKAFYGLSKAAIKKITIPADAVVGASAFAGLSLLEEADFQAKVLPNALFQRCGKLSKVTLSNEITTIPEDCFAGTSSLKEINLPTALTTIETDAFDGNGGLTSLSLPSTLTTLGDGALEEMTALKSIEVPASVTKFGTDMFSGCSALNSAILHNPLTSLPDSTFYKCEALKEVTFPEGLTEIGERAFYGSGMESVTLPNTVTTMGDYVFANSKSLTSFVGNGVISVGSNAFENCSSLTSASFSPELSVIASSMFNGCSSLKEFALSEKITMVGYCGFQGTGIESFVLPANATFDRADSSALLKNCTSLKTAQLNNRVATLGSSFFEGDKVLTTVTGLSGVTNIESNVFSGCSLLTSLDLDLSKISAIGSSAFLNCTSLTTAYIPTNAAYTEILRSTFEGATGLTSVTIPENVTSLEGKAFKNCSKLTTVTIEGGDLQIDSTWSSYGAFLGTALTTLNWKKGTLAKAKEILTNAKTGLSKGNVVHVVCEDGEADVTIA
;
A
#
# COMPACT_ATOMS: atom_id res chain seq x y z
N MET A 1 69.14 -39.28 2.15
CA MET A 1 70.29 -39.04 3.05
C MET A 1 70.12 -37.63 3.63
N GLN A 2 70.24 -37.29 4.92
CA GLN A 2 70.44 -38.04 6.17
C GLN A 2 69.66 -37.32 7.32
N LYS A 3 69.25 -38.09 8.36
CA LYS A 3 69.20 -37.79 9.83
C LYS A 3 69.05 -36.31 10.30
N ASN A 4 68.22 -35.95 11.29
CA ASN A 4 67.78 -36.63 12.54
C ASN A 4 66.31 -36.20 12.88
N LYS A 5 65.41 -37.07 13.41
CA LYS A 5 65.26 -37.53 14.82
C LYS A 5 65.15 -36.36 15.83
N THR A 6 64.13 -36.25 16.69
CA THR A 6 63.22 -37.24 17.31
C THR A 6 61.86 -36.55 17.57
N LYS A 7 60.66 -37.05 17.17
CA LYS A 7 59.86 -38.16 17.76
C LYS A 7 59.63 -37.99 19.28
N LYS A 8 58.44 -38.25 19.85
CA LYS A 8 57.34 -39.16 19.46
C LYS A 8 56.11 -38.87 20.36
N THR A 9 54.84 -38.90 19.92
CA THR A 9 53.89 -40.06 19.99
C THR A 9 52.49 -39.47 20.25
N LEU A 10 51.33 -39.82 19.68
CA LEU A 10 50.83 -40.68 18.56
C LEU A 10 49.33 -40.26 18.33
N LEU A 11 48.55 -40.61 17.30
CA LEU A 11 48.62 -41.68 16.28
C LEU A 11 48.41 -41.18 14.82
N LEU A 12 47.40 -41.63 14.06
CA LEU A 12 47.28 -41.68 12.58
C LEU A 12 45.80 -41.56 12.13
N PHE A 13 45.40 -41.23 10.89
CA PHE A 13 46.08 -40.69 9.68
C PHE A 13 45.06 -39.97 8.74
N ALA A 14 45.45 -39.07 7.81
CA ALA A 14 45.86 -39.25 6.38
C ALA A 14 44.80 -39.89 5.44
N SER A 15 44.67 -39.55 4.15
CA SER A 15 45.66 -39.01 3.19
C SER A 15 45.04 -38.29 1.95
N SER A 16 45.84 -37.46 1.25
CA SER A 16 45.52 -36.76 -0.01
C SER A 16 45.90 -37.57 -1.28
N PHE A 17 45.37 -37.23 -2.48
CA PHE A 17 46.14 -36.91 -3.73
C PHE A 17 45.27 -36.71 -5.03
N LEU A 18 45.56 -35.62 -5.77
CA LEU A 18 45.68 -35.47 -7.26
C LEU A 18 44.51 -35.73 -8.25
N LEU A 19 44.19 -34.73 -9.10
CA LEU A 19 44.56 -34.67 -10.54
C LEU A 19 44.20 -33.32 -11.23
N MET A 20 44.87 -33.01 -12.35
CA MET A 20 44.78 -31.75 -13.14
C MET A 20 44.37 -32.02 -14.60
N SER A 21 43.67 -31.08 -15.26
CA SER A 21 43.85 -30.61 -16.68
C SER A 21 42.57 -29.88 -17.16
N LEU A 22 42.53 -28.61 -17.61
CA LEU A 22 43.19 -27.86 -18.70
C LEU A 22 42.37 -27.75 -20.02
N ALA A 23 42.09 -26.49 -20.40
CA ALA A 23 42.05 -25.89 -21.76
C ALA A 23 40.76 -25.86 -22.64
N SER A 24 40.35 -24.61 -22.95
CA SER A 24 40.04 -23.99 -24.27
C SER A 24 38.84 -24.38 -25.16
N ALA A 25 37.89 -23.44 -25.24
CA ALA A 25 37.58 -22.55 -26.39
C ALA A 25 36.85 -23.00 -27.69
N CYS A 26 35.97 -22.09 -28.15
CA CYS A 26 35.64 -21.65 -29.53
C CYS A 26 34.38 -22.14 -30.29
N GLN A 27 33.83 -21.16 -31.05
CA GLN A 27 32.86 -21.16 -32.18
C GLN A 27 31.35 -21.35 -31.88
N GLU A 28 30.50 -20.33 -32.11
CA GLU A 28 29.96 -19.78 -33.40
C GLU A 28 28.90 -20.71 -34.02
N ASN A 29 27.62 -20.30 -34.15
CA ASN A 29 27.18 -19.37 -35.21
C ASN A 29 25.74 -18.82 -35.04
N THR A 30 25.46 -17.77 -35.82
CA THR A 30 24.21 -17.00 -35.96
C THR A 30 23.15 -17.61 -36.87
N THR A 31 21.86 -17.24 -36.71
CA THR A 31 21.02 -16.69 -37.81
C THR A 31 19.81 -15.88 -37.31
N GLU A 32 19.21 -15.11 -38.21
CA GLU A 32 18.34 -13.93 -37.98
C GLU A 32 16.81 -14.16 -38.01
N VAL A 33 16.11 -13.22 -37.36
CA VAL A 33 14.82 -12.57 -37.75
C VAL A 33 13.55 -13.43 -37.93
N SER A 34 12.56 -13.15 -37.07
CA SER A 34 11.24 -12.64 -37.53
C SER A 34 10.52 -11.87 -36.42
N SER A 35 9.57 -11.01 -36.80
CA SER A 35 8.93 -9.97 -35.99
C SER A 35 7.51 -10.32 -35.56
N SER A 36 7.10 -9.88 -34.37
CA SER A 36 5.71 -9.51 -34.08
C SER A 36 5.66 -8.52 -32.90
N GLU A 37 4.99 -7.39 -33.08
CA GLU A 37 4.56 -6.50 -32.00
C GLU A 37 3.36 -7.13 -31.27
N GLU A 38 3.28 -7.00 -29.94
CA GLU A 38 2.06 -6.54 -29.25
C GLU A 38 2.28 -6.33 -27.72
N THR A 39 1.42 -5.47 -27.20
CA THR A 39 1.39 -4.72 -25.92
C THR A 39 1.12 -5.49 -24.62
N SER A 40 1.82 -5.13 -23.53
CA SER A 40 1.31 -4.87 -22.15
C SER A 40 2.50 -4.56 -21.21
N LYS A 41 2.55 -3.44 -20.48
CA LYS A 41 1.91 -3.12 -19.18
C LYS A 41 2.23 -4.10 -18.03
N ALA A 42 3.19 -3.71 -17.19
CA ALA A 42 3.23 -3.92 -15.73
C ALA A 42 4.38 -3.05 -15.15
N GLU A 43 4.06 -2.04 -14.35
CA GLU A 43 5.01 -1.34 -13.48
C GLU A 43 4.61 -1.70 -12.05
N GLU A 44 5.53 -2.26 -11.26
CA GLU A 44 5.34 -2.49 -9.82
C GLU A 44 6.03 -1.37 -9.04
N SER A 45 5.28 -0.76 -8.14
CA SER A 45 5.69 0.35 -7.28
C SER A 45 6.29 -0.13 -5.96
N HIS A 46 7.34 0.54 -5.49
CA HIS A 46 7.77 0.48 -4.09
C HIS A 46 7.86 1.90 -3.53
N GLU A 47 7.26 2.10 -2.35
CA GLU A 47 7.13 3.38 -1.67
C GLU A 47 8.41 3.79 -0.92
N ALA A 48 8.46 5.05 -0.46
CA ALA A 48 9.45 5.49 0.52
C ALA A 48 8.87 6.64 1.39
N THR A 49 8.87 6.43 2.70
CA THR A 49 8.29 7.35 3.70
C THR A 49 9.37 8.20 4.38
N VAL A 50 9.07 9.46 4.76
CA VAL A 50 10.01 10.33 5.50
C VAL A 50 9.30 11.09 6.62
N THR A 51 9.91 11.15 7.82
CA THR A 51 9.38 11.90 8.98
C THR A 51 10.47 12.78 9.63
N LYS A 52 10.13 13.98 10.15
CA LYS A 52 11.04 14.86 10.92
C LYS A 52 10.33 15.49 12.13
N ALA A 53 11.09 15.83 13.17
CA ALA A 53 10.61 16.36 14.46
C ALA A 53 11.56 17.42 15.06
N LEU A 54 11.09 18.19 16.06
CA LEU A 54 11.79 19.35 16.66
C LEU A 54 12.55 18.99 17.97
N GLN A 55 13.67 19.66 18.27
CA GLN A 55 14.32 19.61 19.60
C GLN A 55 15.06 20.91 19.96
N ILE A 56 15.02 21.29 21.24
CA ILE A 56 15.73 22.47 21.81
C ILE A 56 16.85 22.00 22.76
N THR A 57 18.06 22.57 22.63
CA THR A 57 19.25 22.15 23.38
C THR A 57 19.84 23.25 24.28
N GLN A 58 19.46 23.18 25.56
CA GLN A 58 20.05 23.80 26.77
C GLN A 58 20.16 25.34 26.92
N ALA A 59 19.58 25.81 28.04
CA ALA A 59 20.12 26.89 28.89
C ALA A 59 19.79 26.58 30.38
N PRO A 60 20.45 27.20 31.38
CA PRO A 60 20.71 26.53 32.68
C PRO A 60 19.70 26.77 33.82
N ASN A 61 19.80 25.91 34.83
CA ASN A 61 19.09 25.95 36.12
C ASN A 61 19.03 27.34 36.81
N LYS A 62 17.86 28.00 36.85
CA LYS A 62 17.15 28.43 38.10
C LYS A 62 16.00 29.46 37.91
N THR A 63 14.84 29.09 38.45
CA THR A 63 13.96 29.89 39.35
C THR A 63 13.33 31.23 38.89
N ILE A 64 12.01 31.17 38.65
CA ILE A 64 10.92 32.08 39.07
C ILE A 64 11.22 33.59 39.22
N PHE A 65 10.55 34.43 38.42
CA PHE A 65 10.34 35.87 38.74
C PHE A 65 8.89 36.34 38.51
N LYS A 66 8.57 37.49 39.13
CA LYS A 66 7.21 38.06 39.24
C LYS A 66 6.96 39.19 38.24
N VAL A 67 5.68 39.43 37.98
CA VAL A 67 5.14 40.59 37.23
C VAL A 67 5.77 41.91 37.72
N GLY A 68 6.34 42.71 36.80
CA GLY A 68 6.61 44.13 37.04
C GLY A 68 7.94 44.73 36.53
N GLU A 69 8.91 43.92 36.08
CA GLU A 69 10.18 44.43 35.54
C GLU A 69 10.32 44.13 34.04
N ALA A 70 10.96 45.04 33.30
CA ALA A 70 11.17 44.91 31.85
C ALA A 70 12.30 43.91 31.56
N LEU A 71 12.04 42.97 30.65
CA LEU A 71 13.02 41.99 30.21
C LEU A 71 13.92 42.60 29.13
N ASP A 72 15.21 42.78 29.43
CA ASP A 72 16.23 43.14 28.43
C ASP A 72 16.69 41.85 27.71
N LEU A 73 16.39 41.77 26.40
CA LEU A 73 16.71 40.62 25.54
C LEU A 73 18.00 40.82 24.72
N THR A 74 18.79 41.85 25.03
CA THR A 74 20.03 42.15 24.31
C THR A 74 21.05 41.00 24.41
N GLY A 75 21.14 40.18 23.36
CA GLY A 75 22.13 39.10 23.23
C GLY A 75 21.57 37.67 23.10
N MET A 76 20.25 37.46 23.09
CA MET A 76 19.66 36.16 22.77
C MET A 76 19.41 36.00 21.26
N VAL A 77 19.74 34.82 20.71
CA VAL A 77 19.45 34.45 19.33
C VAL A 77 18.28 33.46 19.33
N VAL A 78 17.15 33.87 18.76
CA VAL A 78 15.98 33.02 18.49
C VAL A 78 15.94 32.74 16.99
N LYS A 79 15.65 31.50 16.60
CA LYS A 79 15.61 31.09 15.19
C LYS A 79 14.41 30.18 14.94
N LEU A 80 13.46 30.65 14.12
CA LEU A 80 12.40 29.81 13.57
C LEU A 80 12.96 28.91 12.45
N VAL A 81 12.37 27.73 12.28
CA VAL A 81 12.58 26.82 11.13
C VAL A 81 11.27 26.08 10.88
N THR A 82 10.79 26.10 9.64
CA THR A 82 9.62 25.37 9.13
C THR A 82 10.04 24.31 8.10
N SER A 83 9.13 23.40 7.77
CA SER A 83 9.24 22.41 6.69
C SER A 83 7.86 22.21 6.08
N THR A 84 7.66 22.09 4.76
CA THR A 84 8.58 21.99 3.62
C THR A 84 8.42 23.16 2.63
N ASP A 85 9.39 23.33 1.72
CA ASP A 85 9.34 24.12 0.47
C ASP A 85 8.46 25.37 0.48
N GLY A 86 8.81 26.28 1.39
CA GLY A 86 8.29 27.64 1.46
C GLY A 86 9.35 28.54 2.07
N VAL A 87 10.27 29.04 1.24
CA VAL A 87 11.11 30.18 1.65
C VAL A 87 10.21 31.42 1.63
N GLU A 88 9.60 31.71 2.77
CA GLU A 88 9.31 33.09 3.14
C GLU A 88 10.65 33.82 3.29
N ASP A 89 11.00 34.65 2.30
CA ASP A 89 12.07 35.64 2.46
C ASP A 89 11.42 37.00 2.74
N GLU A 90 10.83 37.14 3.94
CA GLU A 90 10.62 38.46 4.53
C GLU A 90 11.99 39.03 4.94
N GLY A 91 12.69 39.60 3.96
CA GLY A 91 13.85 40.42 4.23
C GLY A 91 13.43 41.83 4.62
N ILE A 92 13.52 42.18 5.91
CA ILE A 92 14.05 43.50 6.32
C ILE A 92 14.59 43.50 7.76
N THR A 93 15.65 44.29 7.92
CA THR A 93 16.51 44.36 9.11
C THR A 93 15.88 45.16 10.25
N LEU A 94 16.03 44.67 11.49
CA LEU A 94 15.76 45.44 12.71
C LEU A 94 16.67 46.68 12.79
N SER A 95 16.08 47.87 12.83
CA SER A 95 16.75 49.08 13.32
C SER A 95 15.82 49.88 14.23
N ASP A 96 16.21 49.99 15.50
CA ASP A 96 15.79 50.85 16.61
C ASP A 96 14.32 51.29 16.77
N SER A 97 13.86 51.17 18.03
CA SER A 97 12.69 51.85 18.66
C SER A 97 11.39 51.05 18.77
N SER A 98 11.37 50.13 19.75
CA SER A 98 10.24 49.75 20.61
C SER A 98 8.81 50.15 20.20
N TYR A 99 7.96 49.15 19.98
CA TYR A 99 6.50 49.26 20.13
C TYR A 99 5.98 48.31 21.21
N THR A 100 5.17 48.86 22.12
CA THR A 100 4.53 48.12 23.21
C THR A 100 3.16 47.62 22.77
N LEU A 101 2.90 46.32 22.88
CA LEU A 101 1.57 45.77 22.68
C LEU A 101 0.68 46.13 23.88
N SER A 102 -0.32 47.00 23.68
CA SER A 102 -1.32 47.31 24.73
C SER A 102 -2.40 46.23 24.76
N VAL A 103 -2.34 45.34 25.75
CA VAL A 103 -3.38 44.34 26.01
C VAL A 103 -4.58 45.02 26.70
N PRO A 104 -5.84 44.81 26.25
CA PRO A 104 -7.02 45.26 26.98
C PRO A 104 -7.08 44.62 28.37
N GLU A 105 -7.43 45.39 29.41
CA GLU A 105 -7.52 44.85 30.77
C GLU A 105 -8.50 43.66 30.85
N GLY A 106 -7.98 42.47 31.18
CA GLY A 106 -8.80 41.33 31.60
C GLY A 106 -8.67 40.00 30.85
N LYS A 107 -7.82 39.87 29.83
CA LYS A 107 -7.54 38.55 29.20
C LYS A 107 -6.11 38.05 29.44
N VAL A 108 -6.02 36.76 29.76
CA VAL A 108 -4.80 35.95 29.75
C VAL A 108 -4.93 35.00 28.56
N PHE A 109 -3.91 34.93 27.71
CA PHE A 109 -3.81 33.94 26.64
C PHE A 109 -2.83 32.84 27.09
N SER A 110 -3.18 31.57 26.85
CA SER A 110 -2.30 30.42 27.07
C SER A 110 -1.60 29.99 25.77
N GLN A 111 -0.62 29.09 25.88
CA GLN A 111 0.18 28.60 24.75
C GLN A 111 -0.64 27.77 23.74
N GLU A 112 -1.87 27.35 24.08
CA GLU A 112 -2.73 26.45 23.30
C GLU A 112 -3.38 27.08 22.05
N ASP A 113 -3.42 28.42 21.93
CA ASP A 113 -4.28 29.10 20.96
C ASP A 113 -3.73 29.20 19.51
N ILE A 114 -2.53 28.67 19.19
CA ILE A 114 -1.74 29.15 18.01
C ILE A 114 -1.43 28.13 16.88
N THR A 115 -1.49 26.80 17.05
CA THR A 115 -0.97 25.87 16.01
C THR A 115 -1.83 24.64 15.69
N ASN A 116 -3.00 24.86 15.08
CA ASN A 116 -3.86 23.79 14.55
C ASN A 116 -3.98 23.83 13.01
N ALA A 117 -3.19 22.98 12.37
CA ALA A 117 -3.51 22.33 11.09
C ALA A 117 -2.82 20.95 11.09
N LEU A 118 -3.54 19.91 10.69
CA LEU A 118 -3.03 18.57 10.41
C LEU A 118 -3.96 17.91 9.40
N GLU A 119 -3.40 17.00 8.61
CA GLU A 119 -4.04 16.21 7.57
C GLU A 119 -4.12 14.75 8.05
N ILE A 120 -5.21 14.05 7.70
CA ILE A 120 -5.42 12.62 7.98
C ILE A 120 -5.67 11.93 6.65
N THR A 121 -5.15 10.72 6.50
CA THR A 121 -5.34 9.90 5.29
C THR A 121 -5.81 8.51 5.71
N ILE A 122 -6.95 8.10 5.15
CA ILE A 122 -7.48 6.74 5.24
C ILE A 122 -7.24 6.08 3.87
N THR A 123 -6.99 4.78 3.83
CA THR A 123 -6.81 4.03 2.58
C THR A 123 -7.46 2.66 2.74
N TYR A 124 -8.42 2.37 1.86
CA TYR A 124 -9.10 1.09 1.77
C TYR A 124 -8.37 0.15 0.82
N ASN A 125 -8.44 -1.16 1.09
CA ASN A 125 -7.97 -2.22 0.21
C ASN A 125 -9.18 -3.09 -0.17
N ASP A 126 -9.52 -3.14 -1.47
CA ASP A 126 -10.73 -3.79 -2.02
C ASP A 126 -10.75 -5.34 -1.97
N ASP A 127 -9.95 -5.99 -1.11
CA ASP A 127 -9.91 -7.46 -1.03
C ASP A 127 -10.97 -8.01 -0.07
N ALA A 128 -12.12 -8.37 -0.65
CA ALA A 128 -13.40 -8.68 -0.01
C ALA A 128 -13.46 -9.97 0.85
N THR A 129 -12.53 -10.20 1.79
CA THR A 129 -12.60 -11.37 2.70
C THR A 129 -12.29 -11.14 4.19
N VAL A 130 -11.57 -10.09 4.60
CA VAL A 130 -11.48 -9.68 6.03
C VAL A 130 -11.35 -8.16 6.13
N ALA A 131 -12.26 -7.50 6.84
CA ALA A 131 -12.18 -6.06 7.07
C ALA A 131 -11.16 -5.72 8.16
N ALA A 132 -9.95 -5.34 7.75
CA ALA A 132 -8.90 -4.84 8.64
C ALA A 132 -9.06 -3.33 8.86
N ALA A 133 -8.95 -2.87 10.11
CA ALA A 133 -9.07 -1.46 10.46
C ALA A 133 -7.69 -0.84 10.70
N LYS A 134 -7.39 0.25 9.99
CA LYS A 134 -6.16 1.05 10.17
C LYS A 134 -6.50 2.37 10.85
N LEU A 135 -6.18 2.47 12.14
CA LEU A 135 -6.66 3.55 13.02
C LEU A 135 -5.50 4.39 13.56
N THR A 136 -5.20 5.53 12.93
CA THR A 136 -4.04 6.37 13.28
C THR A 136 -4.41 7.55 14.18
N VAL A 137 -3.76 7.65 15.34
CA VAL A 137 -3.94 8.72 16.34
C VAL A 137 -2.63 9.48 16.54
N VAL A 138 -2.61 10.79 16.25
CA VAL A 138 -1.44 11.67 16.41
C VAL A 138 -1.66 12.63 17.58
N VAL A 139 -0.71 12.72 18.52
CA VAL A 139 -0.81 13.59 19.70
C VAL A 139 0.13 14.79 19.59
N LYS A 140 -0.39 16.00 19.83
CA LYS A 140 0.35 17.27 19.94
C LYS A 140 0.32 17.83 21.37
N ASP A 141 1.25 18.75 21.65
CA ASP A 141 1.38 19.56 22.87
C ASP A 141 1.69 18.85 24.21
N LEU A 142 1.92 17.53 24.22
CA LEU A 142 2.38 16.80 25.40
C LEU A 142 3.63 15.94 25.13
N SER A 143 4.61 16.04 26.03
CA SER A 143 5.95 15.45 25.86
C SER A 143 5.97 13.91 25.84
N THR A 144 5.08 13.27 26.61
CA THR A 144 4.79 11.82 26.59
C THR A 144 3.41 11.57 27.16
N PHE A 145 2.70 10.57 26.64
CA PHE A 145 1.30 10.30 27.02
C PHE A 145 0.89 8.85 26.78
N ALA A 146 -0.02 8.28 27.58
CA ALA A 146 -0.52 6.93 27.34
C ALA A 146 -1.77 6.95 26.45
N VAL A 147 -1.71 6.20 25.33
CA VAL A 147 -2.89 5.79 24.55
C VAL A 147 -3.12 4.31 24.77
N LEU A 148 -4.38 3.94 25.03
CA LEU A 148 -4.78 2.62 25.47
C LEU A 148 -5.98 2.13 24.65
N PHE A 149 -5.76 1.29 23.64
CA PHE A 149 -6.84 0.65 22.89
C PHE A 149 -7.34 -0.55 23.69
N LYS A 150 -8.64 -0.56 24.00
CA LYS A 150 -9.35 -1.63 24.70
C LYS A 150 -10.50 -2.13 23.85
N ASN A 151 -10.81 -3.41 24.02
CA ASN A 151 -12.04 -4.00 23.54
C ASN A 151 -13.23 -3.49 24.41
N TYR A 152 -14.46 -3.75 23.96
CA TYR A 152 -15.69 -3.28 24.62
C TYR A 152 -15.83 -3.71 26.09
N ASP A 153 -15.26 -4.87 26.44
CA ASP A 153 -15.26 -5.43 27.79
C ASP A 153 -14.20 -4.79 28.72
N GLY A 154 -13.44 -3.82 28.22
CA GLY A 154 -12.33 -3.17 28.90
C GLY A 154 -11.02 -3.96 28.86
N THR A 155 -10.93 -5.07 28.11
CA THR A 155 -9.69 -5.80 27.90
C THR A 155 -8.75 -4.99 27.02
N THR A 156 -7.54 -4.70 27.49
CA THR A 156 -6.51 -4.01 26.70
C THR A 156 -6.12 -4.84 25.47
N LEU A 157 -6.38 -4.28 24.28
CA LEU A 157 -5.94 -4.82 23.00
C LEU A 157 -4.51 -4.35 22.71
N TYR A 158 -4.24 -3.06 22.87
CA TYR A 158 -2.92 -2.47 22.66
C TYR A 158 -2.71 -1.25 23.56
N SER A 159 -1.47 -1.01 24.00
CA SER A 159 -1.12 0.18 24.79
C SER A 159 0.25 0.70 24.39
N VAL A 160 0.36 2.01 24.24
CA VAL A 160 1.57 2.66 23.76
C VAL A 160 1.70 4.07 24.33
N THR A 161 2.93 4.41 24.74
CA THR A 161 3.26 5.77 25.14
C THR A 161 3.62 6.59 23.90
N VAL A 162 2.73 7.48 23.50
CA VAL A 162 2.90 8.39 22.37
C VAL A 162 3.79 9.56 22.79
N LYS A 163 4.65 10.01 21.89
CA LYS A 163 5.45 11.23 22.03
C LYS A 163 4.88 12.30 21.11
N GLU A 164 5.04 13.56 21.51
CA GLU A 164 4.68 14.74 20.71
C GLU A 164 5.02 14.57 19.22
N ASN A 165 4.03 14.82 18.35
CA ASN A 165 4.13 14.71 16.88
C ASN A 165 4.47 13.30 16.34
N ARG A 166 4.21 12.23 17.09
CA ARG A 166 4.17 10.86 16.54
C ARG A 166 2.75 10.34 16.48
N GLY A 167 2.41 9.75 15.34
CA GLY A 167 1.25 8.90 15.21
C GLY A 167 1.45 7.56 15.92
N VAL A 168 0.34 6.98 16.33
CA VAL A 168 0.21 5.58 16.72
C VAL A 168 -0.93 5.01 15.91
N THR A 169 -0.68 3.92 15.21
CA THR A 169 -1.69 3.23 14.43
C THR A 169 -2.03 1.91 15.13
N TYR A 170 -3.31 1.68 15.39
CA TYR A 170 -3.81 0.33 15.59
C TYR A 170 -4.08 -0.27 14.22
N GLU A 171 -3.40 -1.37 13.90
CA GLU A 171 -3.64 -2.19 12.72
C GLU A 171 -4.00 -3.59 13.23
N GLY A 172 -5.19 -4.06 12.86
CA GLY A 172 -5.71 -5.35 13.29
C GLY A 172 -7.11 -5.58 12.74
N GLU A 173 -7.60 -6.82 12.87
CA GLU A 173 -9.01 -7.12 12.65
C GLU A 173 -9.89 -6.23 13.55
N TYR A 174 -11.10 -5.91 13.10
CA TYR A 174 -12.10 -5.39 14.02
C TYR A 174 -12.21 -6.33 15.22
N PRO A 175 -12.18 -5.80 16.46
CA PRO A 175 -12.35 -6.68 17.61
C PRO A 175 -13.66 -7.47 17.48
N ALA A 176 -13.66 -8.72 17.91
CA ALA A 176 -14.84 -9.57 17.82
C ALA A 176 -15.53 -9.64 19.19
N ARG A 177 -16.84 -9.36 19.23
CA ARG A 177 -17.71 -9.74 20.35
C ARG A 177 -18.46 -11.02 19.95
N PRO A 178 -18.23 -12.16 20.62
CA PRO A 178 -18.98 -13.38 20.32
C PRO A 178 -20.46 -13.21 20.66
N THR A 179 -21.33 -13.86 19.89
CA THR A 179 -22.79 -13.88 20.09
C THR A 179 -23.16 -14.57 21.40
N GLU A 180 -23.40 -13.78 22.46
CA GLU A 180 -23.93 -14.28 23.72
C GLU A 180 -25.46 -14.36 23.68
N ASN A 181 -26.01 -15.52 24.05
CA ASN A 181 -27.45 -15.79 24.19
C ASN A 181 -28.35 -15.52 22.96
N GLY A 182 -27.77 -15.37 21.77
CA GLY A 182 -28.50 -15.10 20.53
C GLY A 182 -28.72 -13.62 20.21
N ILE A 183 -28.00 -12.72 20.89
CA ILE A 183 -27.92 -11.29 20.54
C ILE A 183 -26.72 -11.09 19.62
N SER A 184 -26.94 -10.43 18.47
CA SER A 184 -25.89 -10.04 17.52
C SER A 184 -25.32 -8.68 17.93
N TYR A 185 -24.00 -8.51 17.79
CA TYR A 185 -23.31 -7.29 18.22
C TYR A 185 -22.61 -6.69 17.00
N PHE A 186 -23.08 -5.52 16.57
CA PHE A 186 -22.54 -4.83 15.40
C PHE A 186 -21.49 -3.83 15.86
N PHE A 187 -20.34 -3.81 15.18
CA PHE A 187 -19.28 -2.86 15.51
C PHE A 187 -19.68 -1.45 15.08
N ASP A 188 -19.75 -0.53 16.04
CA ASP A 188 -20.25 0.84 15.89
C ASP A 188 -19.12 1.86 15.68
N GLY A 189 -17.86 1.39 15.62
CA GLY A 189 -16.68 2.24 15.58
C GLY A 189 -15.91 2.29 16.90
N TRP A 190 -14.80 3.05 16.86
CA TRP A 190 -13.95 3.33 18.01
C TRP A 190 -14.33 4.67 18.66
N TYR A 191 -14.29 4.72 19.99
CA TYR A 191 -14.72 5.87 20.79
C TYR A 191 -13.74 6.15 21.93
N VAL A 192 -13.73 7.37 22.48
CA VAL A 192 -12.92 7.72 23.66
C VAL A 192 -13.67 7.35 24.95
N GLU A 193 -13.00 6.68 25.90
CA GLU A 193 -13.55 6.34 27.22
C GLU A 193 -14.03 7.61 27.97
N GLY A 194 -15.35 7.76 28.08
CA GLY A 194 -16.01 8.94 28.66
C GLY A 194 -16.41 10.05 27.68
N ASP A 195 -16.27 9.85 26.37
CA ASP A 195 -16.88 10.67 25.30
C ASP A 195 -17.38 9.77 24.14
N GLU A 196 -18.29 8.85 24.48
CA GLU A 196 -18.95 7.86 23.61
C GLU A 196 -19.91 8.51 22.57
N SER A 197 -19.78 9.82 22.33
CA SER A 197 -20.63 10.58 21.39
C SER A 197 -20.00 10.77 20.00
N LYS A 198 -18.75 10.33 19.81
CA LYS A 198 -17.93 10.58 18.60
C LYS A 198 -17.27 9.29 18.12
N THR A 199 -17.75 8.75 17.01
CA THR A 199 -17.10 7.67 16.24
C THR A 199 -15.78 8.15 15.65
N LEU A 200 -14.73 7.32 15.66
CA LEU A 200 -13.40 7.78 15.23
C LEU A 200 -13.27 8.11 13.74
N VAL A 201 -14.20 7.63 12.90
CA VAL A 201 -14.28 7.96 11.46
C VAL A 201 -14.61 9.45 11.24
N ALA A 202 -15.12 10.15 12.26
CA ALA A 202 -15.47 11.57 12.21
C ALA A 202 -14.61 12.46 13.14
N ILE A 203 -13.32 12.13 13.34
CA ILE A 203 -12.42 12.87 14.25
C ILE A 203 -11.19 13.42 13.51
N ASP A 204 -11.43 14.35 12.58
CA ASP A 204 -10.34 15.07 11.89
C ASP A 204 -9.57 16.07 12.76
N THR A 205 -10.03 16.36 13.98
CA THR A 205 -9.32 17.25 14.91
C THR A 205 -9.81 17.12 16.35
N TYR A 206 -9.06 16.42 17.20
CA TYR A 206 -9.30 16.36 18.65
C TYR A 206 -8.02 16.64 19.43
N VAL A 207 -8.04 17.69 20.24
CA VAL A 207 -6.91 18.04 21.13
C VAL A 207 -7.06 17.26 22.43
N VAL A 208 -6.14 16.32 22.69
CA VAL A 208 -6.16 15.46 23.87
C VAL A 208 -5.14 15.92 24.91
N THR A 209 -5.59 16.30 26.12
CA THR A 209 -4.73 16.87 27.18
C THR A 209 -4.57 16.01 28.45
N LYS A 210 -5.19 14.82 28.51
CA LYS A 210 -5.15 13.83 29.62
C LYS A 210 -5.23 12.39 29.08
N ASP A 211 -4.54 11.42 29.69
CA ASP A 211 -4.38 10.04 29.13
C ASP A 211 -5.70 9.49 28.56
N VAL A 212 -5.63 8.91 27.35
CA VAL A 212 -6.82 8.45 26.60
C VAL A 212 -6.84 6.96 26.42
N THR A 213 -8.01 6.40 26.72
CA THR A 213 -8.41 5.06 26.32
C THR A 213 -9.34 5.16 25.12
N PHE A 214 -9.09 4.36 24.09
CA PHE A 214 -10.08 4.08 23.05
C PHE A 214 -10.79 2.78 23.37
N LEU A 215 -12.12 2.78 23.28
CA LEU A 215 -12.97 1.61 23.43
C LEU A 215 -13.61 1.30 22.08
N ALA A 216 -13.56 0.03 21.68
CA ALA A 216 -14.41 -0.48 20.62
C ALA A 216 -15.86 -0.49 21.12
N HIS A 217 -16.76 0.21 20.45
CA HIS A 217 -18.19 0.22 20.78
C HIS A 217 -18.91 -0.80 19.90
N TYR A 218 -19.84 -1.54 20.49
CA TYR A 218 -20.73 -2.45 19.78
C TYR A 218 -22.14 -2.17 20.20
N VAL A 219 -23.03 -2.08 19.23
CA VAL A 219 -24.44 -1.93 19.51
C VAL A 219 -25.09 -3.30 19.68
N GLU A 220 -25.90 -3.44 20.74
CA GLU A 220 -26.71 -4.63 20.98
C GLU A 220 -27.85 -4.72 19.96
N GLY A 221 -27.59 -5.42 18.85
CA GLY A 221 -28.58 -5.91 17.91
C GLY A 221 -29.34 -7.11 18.50
N SER A 222 -30.17 -6.85 19.52
CA SER A 222 -30.99 -7.88 20.16
C SER A 222 -32.30 -8.19 19.43
N ASP A 223 -32.71 -7.32 18.50
CA ASP A 223 -33.92 -7.46 17.68
C ASP A 223 -33.62 -6.98 16.25
N GLU A 224 -33.38 -7.91 15.32
CA GLU A 224 -33.48 -7.64 13.88
C GLU A 224 -34.93 -7.22 13.58
N ALA A 225 -35.09 -6.00 13.06
CA ALA A 225 -36.37 -5.52 12.57
C ALA A 225 -36.33 -5.43 11.06
N THR A 226 -37.40 -5.87 10.41
CA THR A 226 -37.62 -5.65 8.98
C THR A 226 -39.01 -5.07 8.78
N ASP A 227 -39.16 -4.15 7.84
CA ASP A 227 -40.49 -3.72 7.35
C ASP A 227 -40.96 -4.56 6.14
N GLY A 228 -40.15 -5.53 5.71
CA GLY A 228 -40.34 -6.35 4.53
C GLY A 228 -39.71 -5.76 3.25
N THR A 229 -39.07 -4.59 3.33
CA THR A 229 -38.32 -3.94 2.23
C THR A 229 -36.88 -3.64 2.64
N TYR A 230 -36.67 -3.21 3.87
CA TYR A 230 -35.35 -2.89 4.42
C TYR A 230 -35.10 -3.66 5.71
N ASP A 231 -33.82 -3.94 5.97
CA ASP A 231 -33.36 -4.49 7.24
C ASP A 231 -32.83 -3.39 8.16
N PHE A 232 -33.18 -3.54 9.43
CA PHE A 232 -32.89 -2.56 10.47
C PHE A 232 -32.25 -3.23 11.70
N VAL A 233 -31.18 -2.61 12.18
CA VAL A 233 -30.49 -2.98 13.42
C VAL A 233 -30.82 -1.95 14.49
N ALA A 234 -31.17 -2.41 15.70
CA ALA A 234 -31.46 -1.52 16.82
C ALA A 234 -30.21 -0.73 17.24
N VAL A 235 -30.33 0.59 17.35
CA VAL A 235 -29.27 1.47 17.87
C VAL A 235 -29.55 1.79 19.33
N GLU A 236 -28.70 1.28 20.24
CA GLU A 236 -28.94 1.27 21.68
C GLU A 236 -29.30 2.67 22.22
N GLY A 237 -30.50 2.78 22.80
CA GLY A 237 -31.01 4.02 23.37
C GLY A 237 -31.34 5.14 22.37
N LYS A 238 -31.15 4.95 21.05
CA LYS A 238 -31.30 6.01 20.03
C LYS A 238 -32.40 5.72 18.99
N GLY A 239 -32.57 4.48 18.54
CA GLY A 239 -33.51 4.16 17.46
C GLY A 239 -33.15 2.89 16.69
N TYR A 240 -33.18 2.96 15.36
CA TYR A 240 -32.72 1.93 14.43
C TYR A 240 -31.78 2.52 13.36
N SER A 241 -30.86 1.70 12.86
CA SER A 241 -30.03 1.95 11.68
C SER A 241 -30.54 1.10 10.52
N CYS A 242 -30.65 1.68 9.32
CA CYS A 242 -31.00 0.96 8.10
C CYS A 242 -29.74 0.38 7.47
N VAL A 243 -29.67 -0.96 7.33
CA VAL A 243 -28.45 -1.66 6.86
C VAL A 243 -28.50 -2.10 5.39
N GLY A 244 -29.65 -1.96 4.72
CA GLY A 244 -29.82 -2.23 3.29
C GLY A 244 -31.19 -2.82 2.95
N PHE A 245 -31.29 -3.42 1.77
CA PHE A 245 -32.49 -4.15 1.34
C PHE A 245 -32.66 -5.50 2.06
N HIS A 246 -33.90 -5.88 2.32
CA HIS A 246 -34.20 -7.19 2.91
C HIS A 246 -33.91 -8.36 1.94
N ASP A 247 -33.37 -9.45 2.47
CA ASP A 247 -32.99 -10.63 1.70
C ASP A 247 -34.15 -11.20 0.86
N GLY A 248 -33.93 -11.32 -0.46
CA GLY A 248 -34.85 -11.99 -1.39
C GLY A 248 -36.04 -11.17 -1.90
N ILE A 249 -36.01 -9.83 -1.77
CA ILE A 249 -36.98 -8.94 -2.43
C ILE A 249 -36.59 -8.58 -3.87
N ASP A 250 -37.56 -8.15 -4.68
CA ASP A 250 -37.29 -7.40 -5.91
C ASP A 250 -36.94 -5.95 -5.54
N ILE A 251 -35.79 -5.45 -6.01
CA ILE A 251 -35.27 -4.12 -5.64
C ILE A 251 -36.21 -3.02 -6.18
N PRO A 252 -36.66 -2.06 -5.33
CA PRO A 252 -37.63 -1.04 -5.73
C PRO A 252 -37.04 0.06 -6.62
N GLU A 253 -37.89 0.71 -7.42
CA GLU A 253 -37.52 1.90 -8.19
C GLU A 253 -37.33 3.16 -7.30
N GLU A 254 -37.76 3.13 -6.03
CA GLU A 254 -37.63 4.25 -5.08
C GLU A 254 -37.08 3.72 -3.75
N VAL A 255 -35.98 4.31 -3.26
CA VAL A 255 -35.49 4.09 -1.89
C VAL A 255 -36.20 5.08 -0.97
N VAL A 256 -36.99 4.56 -0.02
CA VAL A 256 -37.84 5.31 0.89
C VAL A 256 -37.59 4.79 2.31
N ILE A 257 -36.53 5.28 2.94
CA ILE A 257 -36.12 4.85 4.28
C ILE A 257 -37.12 5.43 5.29
N PRO A 258 -37.86 4.58 6.04
CA PRO A 258 -38.96 5.04 6.88
C PRO A 258 -38.46 5.88 8.07
N ASP A 259 -39.26 6.87 8.48
CA ASP A 259 -38.94 7.74 9.62
C ASP A 259 -38.99 6.99 10.98
N MET A 260 -39.84 5.96 11.05
CA MET A 260 -40.08 5.18 12.26
C MET A 260 -40.31 3.71 11.92
N ILE A 261 -39.66 2.79 12.64
CA ILE A 261 -39.96 1.34 12.62
C ILE A 261 -40.24 0.86 14.05
N ASN A 262 -41.27 0.03 14.23
CA ASN A 262 -41.73 -0.43 15.55
C ASN A 262 -42.03 0.67 16.60
N ASN A 263 -42.41 1.87 16.15
CA ASN A 263 -42.56 3.11 16.95
C ASN A 263 -41.25 3.65 17.58
N GLN A 264 -40.08 3.26 17.07
CA GLN A 264 -38.79 3.91 17.32
C GLN A 264 -38.32 4.62 16.05
N PRO A 265 -37.55 5.71 16.15
CA PRO A 265 -37.03 6.43 14.99
C PRO A 265 -35.97 5.62 14.24
N VAL A 266 -35.91 5.76 12.92
CA VAL A 266 -34.71 5.41 12.16
C VAL A 266 -33.79 6.63 12.21
N VAL A 267 -32.59 6.45 12.76
CA VAL A 267 -31.66 7.55 13.11
C VAL A 267 -30.37 7.50 12.31
N ASP A 268 -30.14 6.43 11.56
CA ASP A 268 -28.85 6.09 10.98
C ASP A 268 -29.03 5.24 9.72
N ILE A 269 -28.08 5.33 8.80
CA ILE A 269 -28.00 4.53 7.57
C ILE A 269 -26.56 4.01 7.49
N ALA A 270 -26.39 2.69 7.46
CA ALA A 270 -25.08 2.07 7.54
C ALA A 270 -24.19 2.34 6.31
N ALA A 271 -22.89 2.07 6.46
CA ALA A 271 -21.95 2.11 5.34
C ALA A 271 -22.33 1.07 4.27
N SER A 272 -22.10 1.40 2.99
CA SER A 272 -22.42 0.58 1.80
C SER A 272 -23.87 0.05 1.69
N ALA A 273 -24.83 0.57 2.46
CA ALA A 273 -26.18 0.00 2.59
C ALA A 273 -26.96 -0.16 1.25
N PHE A 274 -26.68 0.68 0.26
CA PHE A 274 -27.29 0.67 -1.07
C PHE A 274 -26.24 0.87 -2.19
N GLU A 275 -25.00 0.44 -1.94
CA GLU A 275 -23.87 0.63 -2.85
C GLU A 275 -24.07 -0.07 -4.22
N TYR A 276 -23.67 0.60 -5.29
CA TYR A 276 -23.79 0.21 -6.72
C TYR A 276 -25.21 -0.10 -7.20
N GLU A 277 -26.25 0.24 -6.43
CA GLU A 277 -27.61 -0.15 -6.76
C GLU A 277 -28.15 0.54 -8.02
N SER A 278 -28.59 -0.29 -8.96
CA SER A 278 -28.82 0.13 -10.36
C SER A 278 -30.30 0.32 -10.73
N THR A 279 -31.21 -0.16 -9.88
CA THR A 279 -32.66 -0.05 -10.09
C THR A 279 -33.28 1.25 -9.55
N PRO A 280 -32.89 1.78 -8.37
CA PRO A 280 -33.54 2.97 -7.84
C PRO A 280 -33.31 4.24 -8.67
N VAL A 281 -34.38 5.01 -8.89
CA VAL A 281 -34.36 6.31 -9.59
C VAL A 281 -34.58 7.50 -8.65
N SER A 282 -34.91 7.25 -7.37
CA SER A 282 -35.00 8.28 -6.33
C SER A 282 -34.60 7.74 -4.95
N VAL A 283 -34.12 8.64 -4.09
CA VAL A 283 -33.78 8.36 -2.69
C VAL A 283 -34.49 9.38 -1.79
N SER A 284 -35.09 8.90 -0.71
CA SER A 284 -35.68 9.71 0.36
C SER A 284 -35.55 8.99 1.70
N MET A 285 -35.41 9.77 2.77
CA MET A 285 -35.24 9.27 4.13
C MET A 285 -36.08 10.07 5.12
N GLY A 286 -36.44 9.45 6.24
CA GLY A 286 -37.15 10.12 7.32
C GLY A 286 -36.35 11.25 7.97
N ASP A 287 -37.06 12.27 8.47
CA ASP A 287 -36.48 13.41 9.17
C ASP A 287 -35.78 13.04 10.49
N HIS A 288 -35.99 11.83 11.02
CA HIS A 288 -35.26 11.34 12.19
C HIS A 288 -33.83 10.87 11.90
N VAL A 289 -33.45 10.64 10.63
CA VAL A 289 -32.09 10.22 10.27
C VAL A 289 -31.10 11.34 10.61
N GLU A 290 -30.09 11.01 11.42
CA GLU A 290 -29.06 11.94 11.88
C GLU A 290 -27.67 11.63 11.28
N ASN A 291 -27.46 10.43 10.71
CA ASN A 291 -26.20 10.06 10.05
C ASN A 291 -26.43 9.29 8.75
N ILE A 292 -25.48 9.39 7.83
CA ILE A 292 -25.34 8.52 6.65
C ILE A 292 -23.91 7.97 6.64
N GLY A 293 -23.74 6.66 6.52
CA GLY A 293 -22.45 5.99 6.48
C GLY A 293 -21.63 6.29 5.23
N GLU A 294 -20.38 5.82 5.23
CA GLU A 294 -19.47 5.84 4.09
C GLU A 294 -20.03 4.97 2.95
N GLU A 295 -19.91 5.45 1.71
CA GLU A 295 -20.38 4.77 0.48
C GLU A 295 -21.86 4.31 0.49
N ALA A 296 -22.68 4.78 1.44
CA ALA A 296 -24.02 4.25 1.72
C ALA A 296 -24.98 4.24 0.51
N PHE A 297 -24.77 5.13 -0.46
CA PHE A 297 -25.47 5.21 -1.73
C PHE A 297 -24.50 5.35 -2.93
N TYR A 298 -23.26 4.87 -2.78
CA TYR A 298 -22.21 5.02 -3.78
C TYR A 298 -22.60 4.40 -5.12
N GLY A 299 -22.25 5.04 -6.23
CA GLY A 299 -22.37 4.46 -7.56
C GLY A 299 -23.81 4.28 -8.08
N MET A 300 -24.84 4.77 -7.37
CA MET A 300 -26.27 4.72 -7.73
C MET A 300 -26.62 5.64 -8.92
N LYS A 301 -26.04 5.36 -10.09
CA LYS A 301 -26.05 6.21 -11.30
C LYS A 301 -27.44 6.53 -11.86
N ALA A 302 -28.46 5.73 -11.53
CA ALA A 302 -29.83 5.90 -12.00
C ALA A 302 -30.66 6.92 -11.19
N VAL A 303 -30.21 7.30 -9.98
CA VAL A 303 -30.91 8.21 -9.07
C VAL A 303 -30.95 9.63 -9.64
N LYS A 304 -32.15 10.21 -9.74
CA LYS A 304 -32.41 11.55 -10.29
C LYS A 304 -32.71 12.60 -9.23
N SER A 305 -33.02 12.18 -8.02
CA SER A 305 -33.35 13.04 -6.89
C SER A 305 -33.07 12.34 -5.57
N ILE A 306 -32.35 13.01 -4.68
CA ILE A 306 -32.13 12.61 -3.29
C ILE A 306 -32.72 13.69 -2.37
N HIS A 307 -33.45 13.26 -1.34
CA HIS A 307 -33.94 14.13 -0.26
C HIS A 307 -33.25 13.73 1.04
N LEU A 308 -32.38 14.60 1.55
CA LEU A 308 -31.66 14.41 2.81
C LEU A 308 -32.55 14.79 4.00
N SER A 309 -32.37 14.12 5.13
CA SER A 309 -33.05 14.45 6.39
C SER A 309 -32.73 15.88 6.85
N THR A 310 -33.74 16.62 7.33
CA THR A 310 -33.53 17.95 7.91
C THR A 310 -32.76 17.94 9.24
N ARG A 311 -32.53 16.76 9.83
CA ARG A 311 -31.75 16.56 11.07
C ARG A 311 -30.39 15.87 10.86
N LEU A 312 -29.97 15.66 9.62
CA LEU A 312 -28.68 15.06 9.28
C LEU A 312 -27.51 15.84 9.91
N LYS A 313 -26.68 15.17 10.71
CA LYS A 313 -25.52 15.73 11.44
C LYS A 313 -24.18 15.28 10.87
N THR A 314 -24.12 14.07 10.31
CA THR A 314 -22.92 13.49 9.71
C THR A 314 -23.22 12.82 8.38
N ILE A 315 -22.24 12.79 7.49
CA ILE A 315 -22.25 12.05 6.22
C ILE A 315 -20.86 11.41 6.06
N GLY A 316 -20.80 10.16 5.61
CA GLY A 316 -19.53 9.48 5.34
C GLY A 316 -18.80 10.05 4.12
N LYS A 317 -17.55 9.60 3.93
CA LYS A 317 -16.83 9.78 2.67
C LYS A 317 -17.59 9.07 1.54
N GLU A 318 -17.58 9.67 0.35
CA GLU A 318 -18.16 9.11 -0.89
C GLU A 318 -19.65 8.66 -0.79
N ALA A 319 -20.36 9.05 0.27
CA ALA A 319 -21.65 8.48 0.68
C ALA A 319 -22.77 8.59 -0.36
N CYS A 320 -22.72 9.59 -1.23
CA CYS A 320 -23.63 9.78 -2.37
C CYS A 320 -22.86 10.01 -3.68
N ALA A 321 -21.59 9.61 -3.75
CA ALA A 321 -20.75 9.78 -4.93
C ALA A 321 -21.22 8.92 -6.10
N GLY A 322 -21.01 9.38 -7.33
CA GLY A 322 -21.41 8.62 -8.52
C GLY A 322 -22.91 8.69 -8.87
N MET A 323 -23.71 9.48 -8.16
CA MET A 323 -25.12 9.78 -8.49
C MET A 323 -25.27 10.71 -9.71
N LYS A 324 -24.69 10.32 -10.84
CA LYS A 324 -24.52 11.12 -12.07
C LYS A 324 -25.82 11.70 -12.66
N SER A 325 -26.99 11.17 -12.30
CA SER A 325 -28.30 11.62 -12.81
C SER A 325 -29.04 12.63 -11.91
N VAL A 326 -28.54 12.95 -10.71
CA VAL A 326 -29.16 13.93 -9.79
C VAL A 326 -29.10 15.33 -10.38
N THR A 327 -30.23 16.04 -10.44
CA THR A 327 -30.31 17.36 -11.09
C THR A 327 -30.26 18.56 -10.15
N SER A 328 -30.56 18.34 -8.86
CA SER A 328 -30.52 19.35 -7.79
C SER A 328 -30.21 18.71 -6.45
N LEU A 329 -29.40 19.37 -5.62
CA LEU A 329 -29.04 18.96 -4.27
C LEU A 329 -29.31 20.08 -3.25
N GLU A 330 -29.89 19.73 -2.11
CA GLU A 330 -30.13 20.63 -0.97
C GLU A 330 -29.46 20.04 0.28
N VAL A 331 -28.42 20.70 0.78
CA VAL A 331 -27.61 20.24 1.92
C VAL A 331 -28.10 20.92 3.20
N PRO A 332 -28.61 20.16 4.19
CA PRO A 332 -29.26 20.73 5.37
C PRO A 332 -28.25 21.38 6.33
N GLY A 333 -28.68 22.47 6.98
CA GLY A 333 -27.82 23.25 7.89
C GLY A 333 -27.47 22.53 9.20
N SER A 334 -28.10 21.40 9.49
CA SER A 334 -27.77 20.50 10.59
C SER A 334 -26.44 19.74 10.35
N LEU A 335 -26.00 19.61 9.10
CA LEU A 335 -24.76 18.95 8.71
C LEU A 335 -23.61 19.94 8.83
N GLU A 336 -22.92 19.96 9.98
CA GLU A 336 -21.86 20.95 10.23
C GLU A 336 -20.63 20.78 9.33
N VAL A 337 -20.39 19.58 8.80
CA VAL A 337 -19.25 19.24 7.93
C VAL A 337 -19.75 18.42 6.75
N VAL A 338 -19.42 18.84 5.53
CA VAL A 338 -19.56 18.01 4.32
C VAL A 338 -18.24 17.29 4.09
N SER A 339 -18.28 15.95 4.18
CA SER A 339 -17.11 15.07 4.11
C SER A 339 -16.48 14.98 2.72
N GLU A 340 -15.28 14.41 2.67
CA GLU A 340 -14.53 14.19 1.42
C GLU A 340 -15.38 13.42 0.39
N SER A 341 -15.42 13.91 -0.84
CA SER A 341 -16.14 13.31 -1.98
C SER A 341 -17.62 12.95 -1.75
N ALA A 342 -18.26 13.46 -0.69
CA ALA A 342 -19.58 13.00 -0.25
C ALA A 342 -20.68 13.11 -1.32
N PHE A 343 -20.58 14.08 -2.24
CA PHE A 343 -21.46 14.26 -3.40
C PHE A 343 -20.67 14.39 -4.72
N GLU A 344 -19.51 13.73 -4.81
CA GLU A 344 -18.68 13.69 -6.02
C GLU A 344 -19.44 13.09 -7.21
N ASP A 345 -19.06 13.50 -8.42
CA ASP A 345 -19.52 12.89 -9.68
C ASP A 345 -21.03 13.05 -9.95
N MET A 346 -21.68 14.03 -9.32
CA MET A 346 -23.07 14.44 -9.63
C MET A 346 -23.14 15.27 -10.93
N GLU A 347 -22.71 14.67 -12.05
CA GLU A 347 -22.56 15.28 -13.39
C GLU A 347 -23.83 15.97 -13.95
N SER A 348 -25.02 15.69 -13.45
CA SER A 348 -26.27 16.35 -13.88
C SER A 348 -26.71 17.49 -12.96
N CYS A 349 -26.04 17.70 -11.82
CA CYS A 349 -26.50 18.61 -10.78
C CYS A 349 -26.25 20.06 -11.18
N SER A 350 -27.32 20.79 -11.44
CA SER A 350 -27.29 22.19 -11.94
C SER A 350 -27.76 23.21 -10.90
N SER A 351 -28.18 22.74 -9.72
CA SER A 351 -28.66 23.56 -8.61
C SER A 351 -28.20 22.97 -7.28
N LEU A 352 -27.30 23.66 -6.59
CA LEU A 352 -26.83 23.33 -5.25
C LEU A 352 -27.35 24.38 -4.25
N ILE A 353 -27.96 23.94 -3.16
CA ILE A 353 -28.40 24.81 -2.05
C ILE A 353 -27.65 24.38 -0.78
N LEU A 354 -26.93 25.32 -0.17
CA LEU A 354 -26.21 25.15 1.10
C LEU A 354 -26.91 25.98 2.18
N HIS A 355 -27.41 25.32 3.23
CA HIS A 355 -28.14 26.00 4.32
C HIS A 355 -27.23 26.56 5.41
N GLU A 356 -27.71 27.60 6.09
CA GLU A 356 -27.07 28.17 7.29
C GLU A 356 -26.94 27.13 8.40
N GLY A 357 -25.71 26.89 8.85
CA GLY A 357 -25.33 25.94 9.89
C GLY A 357 -24.15 25.05 9.49
N ILE A 358 -23.96 24.80 8.18
CA ILE A 358 -22.75 24.16 7.63
C ILE A 358 -21.53 25.02 7.97
N LYS A 359 -20.44 24.42 8.49
CA LYS A 359 -19.22 25.12 8.92
C LYS A 359 -18.02 24.83 8.01
N ARG A 360 -17.92 23.61 7.48
CA ARG A 360 -16.77 23.13 6.68
C ARG A 360 -17.23 22.34 5.46
N ILE A 361 -16.51 22.48 4.36
CA ILE A 361 -16.58 21.61 3.17
C ILE A 361 -15.19 21.03 2.92
N CYS A 362 -15.09 19.71 2.78
CA CYS A 362 -13.85 18.97 2.51
C CYS A 362 -13.60 18.73 1.00
N ALA A 363 -12.44 18.15 0.67
CA ALA A 363 -11.97 17.98 -0.71
C ALA A 363 -12.92 17.14 -1.57
N SER A 364 -12.99 17.47 -2.86
CA SER A 364 -13.81 16.83 -3.91
C SER A 364 -15.32 16.65 -3.61
N ALA A 365 -15.81 17.21 -2.50
CA ALA A 365 -17.18 17.02 -1.98
C ALA A 365 -18.32 17.35 -2.96
N PHE A 366 -18.06 18.21 -3.95
CA PHE A 366 -18.99 18.61 -5.00
C PHE A 366 -18.31 18.62 -6.40
N ASP A 367 -17.31 17.77 -6.65
CA ASP A 367 -16.64 17.69 -7.96
C ASP A 367 -17.64 17.38 -9.09
N SER A 368 -17.39 17.98 -10.26
CA SER A 368 -18.06 17.73 -11.55
C SER A 368 -19.54 18.15 -11.64
N MET A 369 -20.05 18.87 -10.64
CA MET A 369 -21.36 19.51 -10.72
C MET A 369 -21.44 20.59 -11.81
N GLN A 370 -22.59 20.66 -12.47
CA GLN A 370 -22.90 21.61 -13.56
C GLN A 370 -23.55 22.90 -13.05
N ILE A 371 -23.18 23.34 -11.83
CA ILE A 371 -23.69 24.55 -11.21
C ILE A 371 -23.16 25.82 -11.89
N THR A 372 -24.01 26.84 -12.01
CA THR A 372 -23.65 28.14 -12.63
C THR A 372 -23.43 29.26 -11.60
N LYS A 373 -23.95 29.08 -10.38
CA LYS A 373 -23.79 30.00 -9.26
C LYS A 373 -23.60 29.19 -7.97
N LEU A 374 -22.71 29.66 -7.10
CA LEU A 374 -22.45 29.09 -5.78
C LEU A 374 -22.65 30.18 -4.72
N ASP A 375 -23.58 29.96 -3.80
CA ASP A 375 -23.80 30.82 -2.64
C ASP A 375 -23.26 30.14 -1.37
N ILE A 376 -22.20 30.71 -0.80
CA ILE A 376 -21.57 30.22 0.44
C ILE A 376 -22.25 30.94 1.62
N PRO A 377 -22.99 30.25 2.52
CA PRO A 377 -23.70 30.89 3.65
C PRO A 377 -22.76 31.56 4.68
N ASP A 378 -23.33 32.42 5.53
CA ASP A 378 -22.58 33.14 6.58
C ASP A 378 -21.95 32.17 7.62
N SER A 379 -22.49 30.96 7.77
CA SER A 379 -21.99 29.93 8.70
C SER A 379 -20.69 29.22 8.28
N ILE A 380 -20.37 29.14 6.99
CA ILE A 380 -19.18 28.43 6.51
C ILE A 380 -17.94 29.24 6.85
N VAL A 381 -17.01 28.62 7.58
CA VAL A 381 -15.75 29.25 8.02
C VAL A 381 -14.52 28.68 7.31
N GLN A 382 -14.65 27.51 6.67
CA GLN A 382 -13.53 26.81 6.04
C GLN A 382 -13.98 26.00 4.81
N ILE A 383 -13.18 26.07 3.76
CA ILE A 383 -13.19 25.18 2.59
C ILE A 383 -11.79 24.53 2.56
N ILE A 384 -11.67 23.29 2.09
CA ILE A 384 -10.41 22.54 2.10
C ILE A 384 -10.28 21.73 0.80
N GLY A 385 -9.30 22.06 -0.04
CA GLY A 385 -8.76 21.13 -1.05
C GLY A 385 -7.50 20.40 -0.56
N THR A 386 -7.11 19.29 -1.19
CA THR A 386 -5.87 18.55 -0.89
C THR A 386 -4.80 18.76 -1.96
N LYS A 387 -3.56 18.36 -1.65
CA LYS A 387 -2.43 18.36 -2.60
C LYS A 387 -2.30 16.98 -3.24
N GLY A 388 -2.36 16.91 -4.57
CA GLY A 388 -2.21 15.64 -5.29
C GLY A 388 -0.83 15.03 -5.04
N ASN A 389 -0.80 13.76 -4.60
CA ASN A 389 0.43 13.02 -4.25
C ASN A 389 1.25 12.53 -5.46
N SER A 390 1.14 13.18 -6.63
CA SER A 390 1.80 12.69 -7.84
C SER A 390 3.31 12.93 -7.82
N PHE A 391 4.09 11.84 -7.79
CA PHE A 391 5.56 11.84 -7.80
C PHE A 391 6.14 12.28 -9.17
N ARG A 392 5.98 13.56 -9.51
CA ARG A 392 6.69 14.22 -10.61
C ARG A 392 7.21 15.58 -10.16
N GLU A 393 8.54 15.73 -10.09
CA GLU A 393 9.24 16.99 -9.76
C GLU A 393 8.99 18.13 -10.80
N ASP A 394 8.14 17.90 -11.80
CA ASP A 394 7.91 18.77 -12.96
C ASP A 394 6.65 19.65 -12.83
N GLU A 395 5.55 19.13 -12.24
CA GLU A 395 4.22 19.77 -12.34
C GLU A 395 3.48 19.77 -10.99
N ASN A 396 3.42 20.93 -10.33
CA ASN A 396 2.50 21.18 -9.21
C ASN A 396 1.07 21.30 -9.76
N SER A 397 0.42 20.17 -10.02
CA SER A 397 -1.04 20.10 -10.14
C SER A 397 -1.67 19.95 -8.76
N TYR A 398 -2.88 20.50 -8.61
CA TYR A 398 -3.70 20.36 -7.42
C TYR A 398 -4.91 19.61 -7.92
N ASP A 399 -5.06 18.38 -7.43
CA ASP A 399 -5.85 17.36 -8.12
C ASP A 399 -7.23 17.15 -7.47
N ASP A 400 -7.53 17.81 -6.34
CA ASP A 400 -8.74 17.58 -5.53
C ASP A 400 -9.25 18.86 -4.84
N SER A 401 -10.14 19.59 -5.53
CA SER A 401 -10.82 20.79 -5.04
C SER A 401 -12.28 20.47 -4.70
N PRO A 402 -12.88 21.03 -3.63
CA PRO A 402 -14.30 20.78 -3.31
C PRO A 402 -15.26 21.09 -4.47
N PHE A 403 -14.94 22.08 -5.29
CA PHE A 403 -15.67 22.45 -6.51
C PHE A 403 -14.85 22.19 -7.78
N GLN A 404 -14.10 21.10 -7.79
CA GLN A 404 -13.36 20.67 -8.96
C GLN A 404 -14.30 20.37 -10.14
N SER A 405 -13.79 20.50 -11.36
CA SER A 405 -14.52 20.29 -12.63
C SER A 405 -15.88 21.00 -12.78
N CYS A 406 -16.23 21.94 -11.90
CA CYS A 406 -17.41 22.82 -11.99
C CYS A 406 -17.22 23.88 -13.08
N GLU A 407 -16.94 23.45 -14.32
CA GLU A 407 -16.51 24.32 -15.42
C GLU A 407 -17.54 25.40 -15.79
N LEU A 408 -18.82 25.20 -15.45
CA LEU A 408 -19.92 26.14 -15.75
C LEU A 408 -20.12 27.23 -14.69
N LEU A 409 -19.34 27.25 -13.60
CA LEU A 409 -19.52 28.19 -12.49
C LEU A 409 -19.12 29.62 -12.89
N VAL A 410 -20.09 30.54 -12.94
CA VAL A 410 -19.94 31.93 -13.40
C VAL A 410 -19.82 32.93 -12.25
N GLU A 411 -20.52 32.69 -11.14
CA GLU A 411 -20.54 33.54 -9.94
C GLU A 411 -20.34 32.73 -8.66
N VAL A 412 -19.47 33.24 -7.77
CA VAL A 412 -19.34 32.76 -6.39
C VAL A 412 -19.61 33.90 -5.41
N HIS A 413 -20.56 33.68 -4.49
CA HIS A 413 -20.84 34.57 -3.37
C HIS A 413 -20.22 34.05 -2.07
N ILE A 414 -19.48 34.89 -1.37
CA ILE A 414 -18.81 34.57 -0.11
C ILE A 414 -19.57 35.18 1.09
N GLY A 415 -20.14 34.31 1.93
CA GLY A 415 -20.76 34.66 3.21
C GLY A 415 -19.79 35.18 4.27
N ALA A 416 -20.31 35.60 5.42
CA ALA A 416 -19.56 36.30 6.46
C ALA A 416 -18.48 35.47 7.19
N GLY A 417 -18.62 34.15 7.24
CA GLY A 417 -17.77 33.27 8.05
C GLY A 417 -16.42 32.93 7.43
N LEU A 418 -16.33 32.88 6.09
CA LEU A 418 -15.15 32.38 5.37
C LEU A 418 -13.99 33.36 5.54
N LYS A 419 -12.89 32.86 6.11
CA LYS A 419 -11.75 33.66 6.58
C LYS A 419 -10.61 33.73 5.58
N ASP A 420 -10.35 32.58 4.95
CA ASP A 420 -9.23 32.31 4.08
C ASP A 420 -9.75 31.58 2.83
N ILE A 421 -9.05 31.74 1.71
CA ILE A 421 -9.25 30.94 0.51
C ILE A 421 -7.86 30.40 0.16
N ASN A 422 -7.65 29.13 0.45
CA ASN A 422 -6.37 28.46 0.36
C ASN A 422 -6.11 27.92 -1.05
N GLU A 423 -4.89 27.42 -1.22
CA GLU A 423 -4.46 26.81 -2.46
C GLU A 423 -5.17 25.46 -2.69
N GLY A 424 -6.14 25.45 -3.60
CA GLY A 424 -6.95 24.26 -3.92
C GLY A 424 -8.41 24.36 -3.51
N ASP A 425 -8.81 25.35 -2.70
CA ASP A 425 -10.22 25.55 -2.31
C ASP A 425 -11.12 25.85 -3.53
N PHE A 426 -10.53 26.49 -4.55
CA PHE A 426 -11.10 26.68 -5.88
C PHE A 426 -10.00 26.42 -6.93
N ASN A 427 -10.14 25.35 -7.72
CA ASN A 427 -9.14 24.95 -8.71
C ASN A 427 -9.16 25.84 -9.98
N ALA A 428 -8.08 25.81 -10.76
CA ALA A 428 -7.96 26.49 -12.05
C ALA A 428 -8.88 25.94 -13.16
N SER A 429 -9.68 24.90 -12.86
CA SER A 429 -10.75 24.37 -13.71
C SER A 429 -11.98 25.30 -13.79
N LEU A 430 -12.13 26.29 -12.90
CA LEU A 430 -13.20 27.31 -12.93
C LEU A 430 -13.00 28.33 -14.07
N SER A 431 -13.02 27.82 -15.29
CA SER A 431 -12.66 28.56 -16.51
C SER A 431 -13.74 29.55 -16.95
N SER A 432 -14.99 29.39 -16.51
CA SER A 432 -16.12 30.30 -16.77
C SER A 432 -16.35 31.35 -15.70
N LEU A 433 -15.53 31.41 -14.64
CA LEU A 433 -15.76 32.35 -13.52
C LEU A 433 -15.62 33.80 -14.01
N GLN A 434 -16.66 34.60 -13.83
CA GLN A 434 -16.75 36.01 -14.27
C GLN A 434 -16.74 37.01 -13.11
N ARG A 435 -17.32 36.65 -11.94
CA ARG A 435 -17.42 37.55 -10.78
C ARG A 435 -17.35 36.83 -9.43
N TRP A 436 -16.69 37.49 -8.48
CA TRP A 436 -16.86 37.28 -7.05
C TRP A 436 -17.86 38.29 -6.48
N THR A 437 -18.69 37.87 -5.53
CA THR A 437 -19.44 38.77 -4.64
C THR A 437 -19.20 38.38 -3.18
N VAL A 438 -19.32 39.35 -2.25
CA VAL A 438 -19.00 39.13 -0.83
C VAL A 438 -20.08 39.79 0.04
N SER A 439 -20.55 39.07 1.06
CA SER A 439 -21.47 39.56 2.08
C SER A 439 -20.90 40.82 2.77
N GLU A 440 -21.71 41.88 2.91
CA GLU A 440 -21.26 43.13 3.57
C GLU A 440 -20.68 42.88 4.98
N LYS A 441 -21.20 41.85 5.66
CA LYS A 441 -20.80 41.41 6.99
C LYS A 441 -19.45 40.69 7.04
N ASN A 442 -18.93 40.15 5.93
CA ASN A 442 -17.65 39.43 5.94
C ASN A 442 -16.53 40.39 6.37
N PRO A 443 -15.74 40.08 7.41
CA PRO A 443 -14.68 40.97 7.91
C PRO A 443 -13.30 40.71 7.30
N TYR A 444 -13.16 39.71 6.43
CA TYR A 444 -11.91 39.19 5.86
C TYR A 444 -11.71 39.57 4.39
N PHE A 445 -12.79 39.62 3.61
CA PHE A 445 -12.79 39.87 2.17
C PHE A 445 -13.72 41.01 1.75
N THR A 446 -13.50 41.52 0.54
CA THR A 446 -14.44 42.38 -0.18
C THR A 446 -14.32 42.14 -1.68
N ALA A 447 -15.43 42.24 -2.41
CA ALA A 447 -15.41 42.24 -3.88
C ALA A 447 -15.57 43.68 -4.39
N VAL A 448 -14.82 44.04 -5.43
CA VAL A 448 -14.97 45.32 -6.15
C VAL A 448 -14.80 45.06 -7.63
N ASP A 449 -15.78 45.44 -8.45
CA ASP A 449 -15.84 45.18 -9.91
C ASP A 449 -15.68 43.68 -10.24
N GLY A 450 -16.27 42.81 -9.42
CA GLY A 450 -16.20 41.34 -9.56
C GLY A 450 -14.86 40.71 -9.14
N ILE A 451 -13.87 41.50 -8.71
CA ILE A 451 -12.54 41.03 -8.28
C ILE A 451 -12.49 40.90 -6.76
N LEU A 452 -11.85 39.84 -6.25
CA LEU A 452 -11.74 39.56 -4.81
C LEU A 452 -10.47 40.16 -4.19
N TYR A 453 -10.65 40.89 -3.10
CA TYR A 453 -9.59 41.50 -2.28
C TYR A 453 -9.76 41.13 -0.80
N SER A 454 -8.69 41.29 -0.01
CA SER A 454 -8.81 41.37 1.45
C SER A 454 -9.67 42.57 1.87
N LYS A 455 -10.29 42.51 3.05
CA LYS A 455 -11.24 43.56 3.54
C LYS A 455 -10.60 44.95 3.63
N ASP A 456 -9.30 45.00 3.91
CA ASP A 456 -8.50 46.21 3.98
C ASP A 456 -7.94 46.68 2.62
N MET A 457 -8.29 45.98 1.53
CA MET A 457 -7.83 46.19 0.15
C MET A 457 -6.32 46.04 -0.08
N LYS A 458 -5.56 45.50 0.89
CA LYS A 458 -4.10 45.33 0.76
C LYS A 458 -3.68 44.14 -0.09
N THR A 459 -4.48 43.09 -0.18
CA THR A 459 -4.15 41.88 -0.95
C THR A 459 -5.16 41.70 -2.07
N LEU A 460 -4.66 41.59 -3.30
CA LEU A 460 -5.43 41.08 -4.43
C LEU A 460 -5.47 39.55 -4.32
N VAL A 461 -6.64 38.99 -4.02
CA VAL A 461 -6.81 37.56 -3.70
C VAL A 461 -7.09 36.75 -4.97
N SER A 462 -8.07 37.16 -5.78
CA SER A 462 -8.45 36.44 -7.00
C SER A 462 -9.08 37.35 -8.06
N VAL A 463 -8.60 37.23 -9.29
CA VAL A 463 -9.16 37.83 -10.50
C VAL A 463 -9.86 36.74 -11.32
N PRO A 464 -11.16 36.89 -11.65
CA PRO A 464 -11.89 35.91 -12.45
C PRO A 464 -11.29 35.63 -13.84
N THR A 465 -11.39 34.40 -14.31
CA THR A 465 -10.85 33.92 -15.60
C THR A 465 -11.44 34.69 -16.78
N GLU A 466 -12.75 34.95 -16.75
CA GLU A 466 -13.49 35.76 -17.72
C GLU A 466 -13.96 37.10 -17.11
N TRP A 467 -13.05 37.81 -16.42
CA TRP A 467 -13.37 39.13 -15.84
C TRP A 467 -14.01 40.10 -16.85
N CYS A 468 -15.20 40.59 -16.52
CA CYS A 468 -15.97 41.59 -17.26
C CYS A 468 -16.24 42.81 -16.36
N VAL A 469 -16.30 44.01 -16.94
CA VAL A 469 -16.57 45.25 -16.18
C VAL A 469 -18.09 45.45 -16.12
N GLU A 470 -18.66 45.88 -15.00
CA GLU A 470 -20.09 46.25 -14.98
C GLU A 470 -20.33 47.58 -15.71
N THR A 471 -21.34 47.62 -16.58
CA THR A 471 -21.86 48.88 -17.15
C THR A 471 -22.53 49.74 -16.07
N GLU A 472 -22.77 51.04 -16.33
CA GLU A 472 -23.58 51.90 -15.44
C GLU A 472 -25.02 51.39 -15.23
N GLU A 473 -25.48 50.42 -16.04
CA GLU A 473 -26.81 49.79 -15.96
C GLU A 473 -26.78 48.44 -15.21
N GLY A 474 -25.62 47.96 -14.76
CA GLY A 474 -25.45 46.71 -13.99
C GLY A 474 -25.39 45.43 -14.83
N GLU A 475 -25.41 45.53 -16.16
CA GLU A 475 -25.14 44.40 -17.05
C GLU A 475 -23.61 44.25 -17.28
N PRO A 476 -23.09 43.01 -17.42
CA PRO A 476 -21.68 42.78 -17.68
C PRO A 476 -21.27 43.30 -19.07
N ASP A 477 -20.39 44.29 -19.10
CA ASP A 477 -19.73 44.77 -20.30
C ASP A 477 -18.67 43.75 -20.75
N LEU A 478 -18.94 43.11 -21.89
CA LEU A 478 -18.04 42.18 -22.56
C LEU A 478 -17.01 42.91 -23.44
N GLU A 479 -16.92 44.25 -23.41
CA GLU A 479 -15.81 44.97 -24.03
C GLU A 479 -14.46 44.58 -23.39
N LYS A 480 -13.63 43.94 -24.20
CA LYS A 480 -12.35 43.33 -23.81
C LYS A 480 -11.37 44.39 -23.31
N THR A 481 -11.22 44.50 -21.99
CA THR A 481 -10.18 45.30 -21.36
C THR A 481 -8.80 44.70 -21.66
N GLU A 482 -8.12 45.22 -22.69
CA GLU A 482 -6.78 44.74 -23.05
C GLU A 482 -5.75 44.96 -21.93
N THR A 483 -6.02 45.87 -20.99
CA THR A 483 -5.15 46.21 -19.85
C THR A 483 -5.88 46.09 -18.52
N PHE A 484 -5.33 45.31 -17.60
CA PHE A 484 -5.71 45.25 -16.19
C PHE A 484 -4.71 46.08 -15.36
N THR A 485 -5.20 46.93 -14.44
CA THR A 485 -4.35 47.71 -13.55
C THR A 485 -4.66 47.34 -12.11
N VAL A 486 -3.65 46.88 -11.36
CA VAL A 486 -3.78 46.64 -9.91
C VAL A 486 -4.10 47.96 -9.22
N LYS A 487 -5.16 47.99 -8.39
CA LYS A 487 -5.66 49.21 -7.75
C LYS A 487 -4.63 49.79 -6.77
N ASP A 488 -4.65 51.12 -6.64
CA ASP A 488 -3.91 51.86 -5.61
C ASP A 488 -4.22 51.31 -4.21
N GLY A 489 -3.20 51.21 -3.35
CA GLY A 489 -3.31 50.68 -1.98
C GLY A 489 -3.14 49.15 -1.83
N VAL A 490 -3.11 48.39 -2.93
CA VAL A 490 -2.76 46.96 -2.90
C VAL A 490 -1.26 46.81 -2.68
N GLU A 491 -0.87 46.18 -1.57
CA GLU A 491 0.53 45.88 -1.19
C GLU A 491 0.98 44.49 -1.65
N THR A 492 0.05 43.52 -1.80
CA THR A 492 0.35 42.13 -2.16
C THR A 492 -0.52 41.64 -3.31
N ILE A 493 0.10 40.97 -4.30
CA ILE A 493 -0.60 40.12 -5.27
C ILE A 493 -0.52 38.68 -4.76
N GLY A 494 -1.70 38.13 -4.45
CA GLY A 494 -1.84 36.84 -3.77
C GLY A 494 -1.40 35.64 -4.59
N TYR A 495 -1.20 34.53 -3.90
CA TYR A 495 -0.86 33.25 -4.50
C TYR A 495 -1.93 32.84 -5.54
N ARG A 496 -1.51 32.48 -6.75
CA ARG A 496 -2.42 32.21 -7.91
C ARG A 496 -3.45 33.32 -8.22
N ALA A 497 -3.26 34.58 -7.81
CA ALA A 497 -4.29 35.62 -7.96
C ALA A 497 -4.84 35.83 -9.39
N PHE A 498 -4.11 35.45 -10.44
CA PHE A 498 -4.59 35.43 -11.84
C PHE A 498 -4.78 34.01 -12.37
N VAL A 499 -5.55 33.20 -11.63
CA VAL A 499 -5.92 31.81 -11.96
C VAL A 499 -6.24 31.67 -13.46
N SER A 500 -5.59 30.71 -14.12
CA SER A 500 -5.97 30.28 -15.47
C SER A 500 -5.54 28.84 -15.69
N SER A 501 -6.43 27.99 -16.20
CA SER A 501 -6.04 26.70 -16.77
C SER A 501 -5.08 26.89 -17.94
N TYR A 502 -4.36 25.83 -18.32
CA TYR A 502 -3.22 25.87 -19.25
C TYR A 502 -3.49 26.48 -20.66
N ASN A 503 -4.71 26.92 -21.00
CA ASN A 503 -5.07 27.58 -22.27
C ASN A 503 -6.08 28.76 -22.17
N SER A 504 -6.40 29.31 -20.98
CA SER A 504 -7.63 30.10 -20.76
C SER A 504 -7.48 31.56 -20.28
N SER A 505 -6.72 32.40 -20.99
CA SER A 505 -6.90 33.87 -20.87
C SER A 505 -6.90 34.57 -22.24
N LYS A 506 -8.06 34.65 -22.88
CA LYS A 506 -8.23 35.26 -24.21
C LYS A 506 -8.28 36.80 -24.20
N TYR A 507 -8.35 37.44 -23.02
CA TYR A 507 -8.84 38.82 -22.89
C TYR A 507 -7.83 39.82 -22.28
N ILE A 508 -7.23 39.54 -21.12
CA ILE A 508 -6.23 40.45 -20.49
C ILE A 508 -4.88 40.32 -21.23
N LYS A 509 -4.48 41.35 -21.99
CA LYS A 509 -3.22 41.39 -22.76
C LYS A 509 -2.08 42.13 -22.06
N LYS A 510 -2.38 42.94 -21.05
CA LYS A 510 -1.40 43.70 -20.28
C LYS A 510 -1.82 43.78 -18.81
N ILE A 511 -0.88 43.62 -17.90
CA ILE A 511 -1.06 43.82 -16.45
C ILE A 511 -0.12 44.93 -15.99
N VAL A 512 -0.68 46.00 -15.43
CA VAL A 512 0.09 47.08 -14.78
C VAL A 512 0.19 46.77 -13.29
N ILE A 513 1.42 46.60 -12.80
CA ILE A 513 1.70 46.38 -11.38
C ILE A 513 1.57 47.71 -10.64
N GLY A 514 0.70 47.73 -9.63
CA GLY A 514 0.39 48.92 -8.84
C GLY A 514 1.61 49.48 -8.13
N LYS A 515 1.64 50.80 -7.95
CA LYS A 515 2.79 51.53 -7.36
C LYS A 515 3.11 51.13 -5.92
N ASP A 516 2.13 50.59 -5.20
CA ASP A 516 2.20 50.24 -3.78
C ASP A 516 2.53 48.75 -3.53
N VAL A 517 2.58 47.93 -4.61
CA VAL A 517 2.79 46.47 -4.52
C VAL A 517 4.24 46.16 -4.10
N LYS A 518 4.41 45.52 -2.94
CA LYS A 518 5.69 45.05 -2.40
C LYS A 518 5.96 43.58 -2.67
N THR A 519 4.89 42.78 -2.77
CA THR A 519 4.97 41.32 -2.79
C THR A 519 4.16 40.75 -3.94
N ILE A 520 4.79 39.89 -4.75
CA ILE A 520 4.12 38.99 -5.69
C ILE A 520 4.33 37.57 -5.16
N GLN A 521 3.26 36.92 -4.69
CA GLN A 521 3.34 35.58 -4.12
C GLN A 521 3.51 34.49 -5.20
N GLY A 522 3.65 33.24 -4.76
CA GLY A 522 3.89 32.11 -5.64
C GLY A 522 2.77 31.87 -6.66
N GLU A 523 3.15 31.38 -7.84
CA GLU A 523 2.26 31.06 -8.97
C GLU A 523 1.26 32.17 -9.41
N ALA A 524 1.39 33.42 -8.90
CA ALA A 524 0.43 34.51 -9.06
C ALA A 524 0.05 34.80 -10.52
N PHE A 525 0.97 34.54 -11.45
CA PHE A 525 0.80 34.71 -12.90
C PHE A 525 1.26 33.46 -13.68
N LYS A 526 1.18 32.26 -13.09
CA LYS A 526 1.51 30.99 -13.77
C LYS A 526 0.67 30.81 -15.05
N ALA A 527 1.30 30.30 -16.10
CA ALA A 527 0.72 30.03 -17.42
C ALA A 527 0.10 31.22 -18.19
N ARG A 528 0.36 32.48 -17.80
CA ARG A 528 -0.17 33.68 -18.48
C ARG A 528 0.51 33.93 -19.83
N LYS A 529 -0.06 33.33 -20.88
CA LYS A 529 0.35 33.47 -22.29
C LYS A 529 -0.12 34.82 -22.86
N ALA A 530 0.63 35.34 -23.85
CA ALA A 530 0.34 36.59 -24.57
C ALA A 530 0.05 37.85 -23.70
N CYS A 531 0.57 37.90 -22.46
CA CYS A 531 0.38 39.02 -21.54
C CYS A 531 1.66 39.85 -21.36
N GLU A 532 1.58 41.17 -21.57
CA GLU A 532 2.61 42.15 -21.20
C GLU A 532 2.51 42.49 -19.71
N PHE A 533 3.64 42.77 -19.06
CA PHE A 533 3.68 43.21 -17.67
C PHE A 533 4.40 44.54 -17.56
N ASP A 534 3.75 45.52 -16.94
CA ASP A 534 4.23 46.89 -16.81
C ASP A 534 4.49 47.24 -15.35
N TRP A 535 5.77 47.20 -15.00
CA TRP A 535 6.32 47.50 -13.69
C TRP A 535 6.69 48.99 -13.54
N SER A 536 6.47 49.83 -14.57
CA SER A 536 7.07 51.18 -14.64
C SER A 536 6.59 52.16 -13.57
N GLN A 537 5.42 51.90 -12.97
CA GLN A 537 4.85 52.69 -11.88
C GLN A 537 5.29 52.18 -10.50
N ASN A 538 5.90 51.00 -10.41
CA ASN A 538 6.29 50.37 -9.16
C ASN A 538 7.77 50.64 -8.83
N THR A 539 8.02 51.14 -7.63
CA THR A 539 9.37 51.38 -7.09
C THR A 539 9.59 50.76 -5.72
N VAL A 540 8.73 49.82 -5.31
CA VAL A 540 8.67 49.25 -3.95
C VAL A 540 8.51 47.73 -3.91
N LEU A 541 8.45 47.05 -5.07
CA LEU A 541 8.43 45.59 -5.15
C LEU A 541 9.75 45.06 -4.58
N GLU A 542 9.66 44.24 -3.53
CA GLU A 542 10.78 43.65 -2.80
C GLU A 542 10.86 42.14 -3.09
N TYR A 543 9.70 41.46 -3.22
CA TYR A 543 9.58 40.00 -3.25
C TYR A 543 8.83 39.48 -4.49
N ILE A 544 9.42 38.47 -5.16
CA ILE A 544 8.78 37.66 -6.21
C ILE A 544 8.87 36.18 -5.84
N GLY A 545 7.73 35.51 -5.64
CA GLY A 545 7.66 34.14 -5.12
C GLY A 545 7.94 33.00 -6.13
N TYR A 546 7.92 31.79 -5.59
CA TYR A 546 8.05 30.52 -6.30
C TYR A 546 7.14 30.43 -7.54
N LYS A 547 7.69 30.05 -8.70
CA LYS A 547 6.94 29.88 -9.96
C LYS A 547 6.02 31.06 -10.35
N ALA A 548 6.24 32.28 -9.83
CA ALA A 548 5.32 33.42 -9.97
C ALA A 548 4.92 33.74 -11.42
N PHE A 549 5.83 33.57 -12.39
CA PHE A 549 5.59 33.75 -13.83
C PHE A 549 5.85 32.47 -14.63
N ASN A 550 5.82 31.29 -14.01
CA ASN A 550 6.16 30.02 -14.65
C ASN A 550 5.26 29.76 -15.90
N TYR A 551 5.86 29.35 -17.02
CA TYR A 551 5.22 29.24 -18.35
C TYR A 551 4.67 30.54 -18.98
N SER A 552 4.93 31.73 -18.42
CA SER A 552 4.47 32.99 -19.01
C SER A 552 5.23 33.37 -20.28
N GLU A 553 4.58 34.15 -21.16
CA GLU A 553 5.16 34.56 -22.45
C GLU A 553 5.92 35.89 -22.41
N LEU A 554 6.45 36.27 -21.25
CA LEU A 554 7.32 37.43 -21.05
C LEU A 554 8.47 37.48 -22.06
N SER A 555 8.71 38.64 -22.68
CA SER A 555 9.88 38.90 -23.53
C SER A 555 11.03 39.56 -22.76
N GLU A 556 10.71 40.34 -21.73
CA GLU A 556 11.63 41.10 -20.90
C GLU A 556 11.07 41.25 -19.48
N ALA A 557 11.95 41.22 -18.47
CA ALA A 557 11.62 41.52 -17.07
C ALA A 557 12.61 42.55 -16.51
N ILE A 558 12.25 43.83 -16.56
CA ILE A 558 12.99 44.91 -15.90
C ILE A 558 12.45 45.05 -14.49
N LEU A 559 13.09 44.39 -13.52
CA LEU A 559 12.64 44.43 -12.13
C LEU A 559 12.97 45.79 -11.48
N PRO A 560 12.09 46.32 -10.60
CA PRO A 560 12.39 47.51 -9.81
C PRO A 560 13.68 47.35 -8.98
N GLU A 561 14.37 48.47 -8.73
CA GLU A 561 15.66 48.43 -8.01
C GLU A 561 15.53 47.99 -6.54
N SER A 562 14.32 48.04 -5.99
CA SER A 562 13.91 47.55 -4.67
C SER A 562 13.85 46.03 -4.55
N VAL A 563 13.82 45.26 -5.66
CA VAL A 563 13.70 43.80 -5.57
C VAL A 563 14.95 43.20 -4.92
N THR A 564 14.75 42.46 -3.85
CA THR A 564 15.78 41.72 -3.11
C THR A 564 15.64 40.22 -3.29
N PHE A 565 14.41 39.71 -3.43
CA PHE A 565 14.12 38.28 -3.57
C PHE A 565 13.44 37.91 -4.88
N VAL A 566 13.95 36.87 -5.53
CA VAL A 566 13.25 36.15 -6.62
C VAL A 566 13.38 34.65 -6.34
N GLY A 567 12.23 34.00 -6.10
CA GLY A 567 12.13 32.59 -5.70
C GLY A 567 12.38 31.58 -6.82
N ASP A 568 12.42 30.31 -6.42
CA ASP A 568 12.72 29.19 -7.32
C ASP A 568 11.73 29.12 -8.49
N GLU A 569 12.27 28.82 -9.67
CA GLU A 569 11.52 28.71 -10.92
C GLU A 569 10.63 29.92 -11.29
N ALA A 570 10.82 31.10 -10.65
CA ALA A 570 9.93 32.26 -10.82
C ALA A 570 9.71 32.68 -12.29
N PHE A 571 10.73 32.55 -13.15
CA PHE A 571 10.67 32.79 -14.59
C PHE A 571 11.05 31.55 -15.42
N SER A 572 10.86 30.35 -14.85
CA SER A 572 11.05 29.07 -15.53
C SER A 572 9.98 28.87 -16.61
N ASN A 573 10.32 28.16 -17.67
CA ASN A 573 9.51 27.94 -18.86
C ASN A 573 9.09 29.22 -19.63
N CYS A 574 9.64 30.39 -19.31
CA CYS A 574 9.41 31.65 -20.03
C CYS A 574 10.17 31.67 -21.36
N THR A 575 9.72 30.86 -22.33
CA THR A 575 10.49 30.56 -23.56
C THR A 575 10.77 31.77 -24.49
N LYS A 576 10.07 32.89 -24.28
CA LYS A 576 10.27 34.17 -25.00
C LYS A 576 11.18 35.16 -24.26
N LEU A 577 11.54 34.90 -23.01
CA LEU A 577 12.29 35.85 -22.17
C LEU A 577 13.74 35.98 -22.66
N VAL A 578 14.13 37.20 -23.04
CA VAL A 578 15.46 37.52 -23.59
C VAL A 578 16.25 38.43 -22.65
N ASN A 579 15.62 39.42 -22.03
CA ASN A 579 16.30 40.39 -21.17
C ASN A 579 15.75 40.32 -19.74
N VAL A 580 16.65 40.33 -18.75
CA VAL A 580 16.28 40.54 -17.35
C VAL A 580 17.20 41.60 -16.74
N ARG A 581 16.62 42.56 -16.02
CA ARG A 581 17.37 43.46 -15.14
C ARG A 581 16.97 43.15 -13.71
N LEU A 582 17.92 42.73 -12.89
CA LEU A 582 17.70 42.43 -11.47
C LEU A 582 17.79 43.70 -10.61
N GLY A 583 17.20 43.62 -9.42
CA GLY A 583 17.22 44.70 -8.42
C GLY A 583 18.62 44.99 -7.89
N ARG A 584 18.78 46.14 -7.23
CA ARG A 584 20.10 46.66 -6.81
C ARG A 584 20.76 45.80 -5.72
N ALA A 585 19.95 45.25 -4.82
CA ALA A 585 20.38 44.65 -3.56
C ALA A 585 19.88 43.21 -3.38
N MET A 586 19.88 42.41 -4.45
CA MET A 586 19.51 40.99 -4.43
C MET A 586 20.14 40.22 -3.26
N THR A 587 19.30 39.71 -2.35
CA THR A 587 19.69 38.85 -1.22
C THR A 587 19.66 37.37 -1.58
N TYR A 588 18.75 37.00 -2.50
CA TYR A 588 18.51 35.62 -2.92
C TYR A 588 18.33 35.50 -4.44
N PHE A 589 18.71 34.36 -4.99
CA PHE A 589 18.56 34.02 -6.40
C PHE A 589 18.01 32.59 -6.46
N GLY A 590 16.74 32.45 -6.87
CA GLY A 590 16.06 31.16 -6.87
C GLY A 590 16.70 30.11 -7.78
N ASP A 591 16.64 28.86 -7.33
CA ASP A 591 17.02 27.69 -8.09
C ASP A 591 16.25 27.64 -9.41
N ASP A 592 16.98 27.36 -10.50
CA ASP A 592 16.38 27.18 -11.83
C ASP A 592 15.47 28.36 -12.28
N MET A 593 15.70 29.58 -11.74
CA MET A 593 14.90 30.80 -11.99
C MET A 593 14.62 31.08 -13.49
N PHE A 594 15.53 30.72 -14.40
CA PHE A 594 15.38 30.86 -15.86
C PHE A 594 15.42 29.50 -16.62
N LYS A 595 15.05 28.40 -15.95
CA LYS A 595 15.00 27.04 -16.54
C LYS A 595 14.13 27.04 -17.80
N ASN A 596 14.63 26.37 -18.85
CA ASN A 596 14.05 26.33 -20.21
C ASN A 596 13.90 27.68 -20.97
N SER A 597 14.11 28.84 -20.34
CA SER A 597 14.14 30.16 -21.00
C SER A 597 15.38 30.30 -21.91
N LYS A 598 15.25 30.94 -23.08
CA LYS A 598 16.23 30.81 -24.18
C LYS A 598 17.12 32.06 -24.34
N LYS A 599 18.38 31.96 -23.90
CA LYS A 599 19.41 33.03 -24.01
C LYS A 599 19.05 34.31 -23.24
N VAL A 600 18.56 34.16 -22.01
CA VAL A 600 18.36 35.29 -21.09
C VAL A 600 19.68 36.03 -20.88
N VAL A 601 19.68 37.34 -21.08
CA VAL A 601 20.75 38.27 -20.75
C VAL A 601 20.37 38.97 -19.45
N VAL A 602 21.10 38.65 -18.38
CA VAL A 602 20.93 39.30 -17.06
C VAL A 602 21.81 40.55 -16.97
N SER A 603 21.21 41.63 -16.49
CA SER A 603 21.83 42.94 -16.23
C SER A 603 21.41 43.48 -14.85
N PHE A 604 22.09 44.53 -14.37
CA PHE A 604 21.84 45.14 -13.06
C PHE A 604 22.39 46.59 -13.02
N PRO A 605 22.01 47.42 -12.02
CA PRO A 605 22.56 48.76 -11.83
C PRO A 605 24.09 48.77 -11.63
N GLU A 606 24.78 49.83 -12.07
CA GLU A 606 26.25 49.94 -11.94
C GLU A 606 26.75 49.93 -10.47
N ASP A 607 25.88 50.29 -9.51
CA ASP A 607 26.18 50.38 -8.09
C ASP A 607 25.62 49.23 -7.24
N ALA A 608 25.17 48.14 -7.87
CA ALA A 608 24.66 46.92 -7.23
C ALA A 608 25.63 46.28 -6.22
N ASP A 609 25.10 45.54 -5.25
CA ASP A 609 25.89 44.90 -4.17
C ASP A 609 26.43 43.49 -4.50
N TYR A 610 26.42 43.16 -5.78
CA TYR A 610 26.98 41.96 -6.38
C TYR A 610 27.66 42.31 -7.71
N HIS A 611 28.47 41.39 -8.25
CA HIS A 611 29.18 41.57 -9.51
C HIS A 611 29.27 40.25 -10.28
N ILE A 612 29.45 40.36 -11.60
CA ILE A 612 29.67 39.22 -12.49
C ILE A 612 31.18 39.04 -12.74
N VAL A 613 31.63 37.78 -12.66
CA VAL A 613 32.91 37.33 -13.22
C VAL A 613 32.64 36.19 -14.20
N GLY A 614 32.67 36.50 -15.50
CA GLY A 614 32.30 35.55 -16.55
C GLY A 614 30.78 35.31 -16.59
N GLU A 615 30.36 34.09 -16.26
CA GLU A 615 28.95 33.68 -16.15
C GLU A 615 28.52 33.50 -14.68
N MET A 616 29.39 33.80 -13.70
CA MET A 616 29.15 33.58 -12.27
C MET A 616 28.90 34.91 -11.54
N ILE A 617 27.91 34.94 -10.64
CA ILE A 617 27.56 36.08 -9.78
C ILE A 617 28.16 35.87 -8.39
N TYR A 618 28.78 36.91 -7.86
CA TYR A 618 29.41 36.95 -6.53
C TYR A 618 29.00 38.22 -5.77
N ASN A 619 29.04 38.20 -4.44
CA ASN A 619 28.82 39.41 -3.64
C ASN A 619 29.88 40.50 -3.95
N LYS A 620 29.62 41.78 -3.62
CA LYS A 620 30.50 42.93 -3.92
C LYS A 620 31.98 42.72 -3.54
N ALA A 621 32.24 41.94 -2.48
CA ALA A 621 33.57 41.66 -1.93
C ALA A 621 34.29 40.43 -2.53
N VAL A 622 33.65 39.69 -3.44
CA VAL A 622 34.17 38.41 -4.00
C VAL A 622 34.46 37.33 -2.94
N THR A 623 33.74 37.36 -1.82
CA THR A 623 33.89 36.39 -0.71
C THR A 623 32.83 35.29 -0.71
N LYS A 624 31.70 35.50 -1.40
CA LYS A 624 30.63 34.51 -1.55
C LYS A 624 30.24 34.36 -3.02
N ALA A 625 30.25 33.13 -3.53
CA ALA A 625 29.66 32.79 -4.82
C ALA A 625 28.14 32.64 -4.63
N LEU A 626 27.35 33.42 -5.38
CA LEU A 626 25.91 33.58 -5.14
C LEU A 626 25.06 32.76 -6.11
N TYR A 627 25.30 32.89 -7.42
CA TYR A 627 24.44 32.28 -8.44
C TYR A 627 25.19 32.09 -9.76
N PHE A 628 24.73 31.17 -10.61
CA PHE A 628 25.26 30.98 -11.95
C PHE A 628 24.28 31.45 -13.04
N ASN A 629 24.70 32.44 -13.81
CA ASN A 629 23.91 33.05 -14.88
C ASN A 629 23.99 32.23 -16.18
N GLY A 630 23.45 31.00 -16.14
CA GLY A 630 23.34 30.10 -17.29
C GLY A 630 21.90 29.79 -17.66
N THR A 631 21.61 29.69 -18.95
CA THR A 631 20.35 29.09 -19.43
C THR A 631 20.63 27.70 -19.98
N LYS A 632 19.60 26.84 -20.08
CA LYS A 632 19.74 25.44 -20.54
C LYS A 632 20.40 25.26 -21.93
N ASN A 633 20.51 26.34 -22.72
CA ASN A 633 21.17 26.40 -24.04
C ASN A 633 22.46 27.24 -24.09
N ALA A 634 22.87 27.85 -22.98
CA ALA A 634 24.12 28.58 -22.81
C ALA A 634 24.58 28.37 -21.37
N PRO A 635 25.55 27.45 -21.18
CA PRO A 635 26.91 27.95 -21.31
C PRO A 635 27.87 27.00 -22.02
N LYS A 636 28.99 27.57 -22.49
CA LYS A 636 30.15 26.81 -23.00
C LYS A 636 31.18 26.51 -21.89
N ILE A 637 30.81 26.70 -20.62
CA ILE A 637 31.71 26.51 -19.49
C ILE A 637 31.89 25.02 -19.19
N THR A 638 33.08 24.51 -19.49
CA THR A 638 33.54 23.16 -19.14
C THR A 638 34.36 23.15 -17.86
N ASP A 639 34.88 24.32 -17.46
CA ASP A 639 35.89 24.49 -16.43
C ASP A 639 35.51 25.67 -15.51
N VAL A 640 35.36 25.39 -14.21
CA VAL A 640 35.08 26.39 -13.17
C VAL A 640 36.26 26.46 -12.19
N VAL A 641 36.72 27.68 -11.91
CA VAL A 641 37.76 27.96 -10.92
C VAL A 641 37.19 28.96 -9.92
N ILE A 642 37.05 28.54 -8.67
CA ILE A 642 36.57 29.40 -7.58
C ILE A 642 37.69 30.37 -7.17
N PRO A 643 37.46 31.69 -7.16
CA PRO A 643 38.49 32.68 -6.79
C PRO A 643 39.04 32.47 -5.39
N SER A 644 40.33 32.81 -5.19
CA SER A 644 41.03 32.61 -3.90
C SER A 644 40.42 33.38 -2.72
N THR A 645 39.65 34.43 -2.98
CA THR A 645 38.93 35.25 -1.98
C THR A 645 37.63 34.63 -1.49
N VAL A 646 37.07 33.63 -2.19
CA VAL A 646 35.78 33.03 -1.84
C VAL A 646 35.93 32.11 -0.64
N THR A 647 35.09 32.32 0.37
CA THR A 647 35.03 31.51 1.59
C THR A 647 33.75 30.69 1.69
N GLU A 648 32.70 31.07 0.95
CA GLU A 648 31.40 30.37 0.91
C GLU A 648 30.87 30.26 -0.53
N ILE A 649 30.32 29.10 -0.87
CA ILE A 649 29.48 28.91 -2.06
C ILE A 649 28.04 28.77 -1.59
N ALA A 650 27.13 29.55 -2.16
CA ALA A 650 25.70 29.50 -1.85
C ALA A 650 25.05 28.18 -2.27
N ASP A 651 23.83 27.97 -1.80
CA ASP A 651 23.00 26.85 -2.22
C ASP A 651 22.66 27.00 -3.72
N GLY A 652 22.44 25.89 -4.43
CA GLY A 652 22.04 25.92 -5.85
C GLY A 652 23.10 26.34 -6.88
N PHE A 653 24.23 26.93 -6.44
CA PHE A 653 25.17 27.72 -7.26
C PHE A 653 25.42 27.23 -8.70
N LEU A 654 25.69 25.93 -8.92
CA LEU A 654 25.91 25.29 -10.23
C LEU A 654 25.04 24.03 -10.42
N LYS A 655 23.86 23.99 -9.78
CA LYS A 655 22.85 22.93 -9.90
C LYS A 655 22.51 22.66 -11.38
N ASN A 656 22.54 21.39 -11.78
CA ASN A 656 22.26 20.91 -13.14
C ASN A 656 23.22 21.43 -14.26
N VAL A 657 24.31 22.14 -13.93
CA VAL A 657 25.23 22.71 -14.93
C VAL A 657 26.28 21.68 -15.37
N LYS A 658 26.41 21.47 -16.69
CA LYS A 658 27.22 20.39 -17.28
C LYS A 658 28.73 20.67 -17.35
N ILE A 659 29.31 21.22 -16.28
CA ILE A 659 30.76 21.43 -16.14
C ILE A 659 31.49 20.09 -16.00
N THR A 660 32.72 19.98 -16.50
CA THR A 660 33.56 18.77 -16.44
C THR A 660 34.74 18.86 -15.48
N SER A 661 35.08 20.08 -15.07
CA SER A 661 36.28 20.45 -14.32
C SER A 661 35.93 21.53 -13.29
N LEU A 662 36.33 21.32 -12.03
CA LEU A 662 36.05 22.20 -10.90
C LEU A 662 37.32 22.33 -10.05
N THR A 663 37.76 23.56 -9.82
CA THR A 663 38.88 23.89 -8.92
C THR A 663 38.36 24.72 -7.74
N LEU A 664 38.51 24.19 -6.53
CA LEU A 664 38.18 24.85 -5.27
C LEU A 664 39.45 25.45 -4.64
N ASN A 665 39.33 26.55 -3.90
CA ASN A 665 40.45 27.27 -3.28
C ASN A 665 40.67 26.88 -1.80
N GLU A 666 41.92 26.90 -1.33
CA GLU A 666 42.31 26.68 0.09
C GLU A 666 41.84 27.78 1.08
N GLY A 667 40.94 28.67 0.66
CA GLY A 667 40.23 29.60 1.55
C GLY A 667 38.76 29.19 1.78
N LEU A 668 38.24 28.23 1.02
CA LEU A 668 36.84 27.82 1.03
C LEU A 668 36.52 27.10 2.35
N GLN A 669 35.45 27.54 3.03
CA GLN A 669 35.02 26.98 4.32
C GLN A 669 33.69 26.24 4.24
N LYS A 670 32.79 26.66 3.34
CA LYS A 670 31.42 26.14 3.21
C LYS A 670 31.00 25.99 1.75
N ILE A 671 30.36 24.86 1.44
CA ILE A 671 29.68 24.58 0.18
C ILE A 671 28.18 24.39 0.47
N GLY A 672 27.33 25.14 -0.22
CA GLY A 672 25.88 25.11 -0.03
C GLY A 672 25.20 23.80 -0.46
N ALA A 673 23.94 23.66 -0.08
CA ALA A 673 23.07 22.57 -0.53
C ALA A 673 22.84 22.65 -2.05
N ASN A 674 22.75 21.51 -2.72
CA ASN A 674 22.60 21.40 -4.19
C ASN A 674 23.67 22.13 -5.06
N ALA A 675 24.72 22.72 -4.46
CA ALA A 675 25.61 23.67 -5.13
C ALA A 675 26.32 23.12 -6.38
N PHE A 676 26.53 21.81 -6.46
CA PHE A 676 27.04 21.09 -7.63
C PHE A 676 26.20 19.83 -7.92
N TYR A 677 24.89 19.86 -7.66
CA TYR A 677 23.98 18.76 -7.95
C TYR A 677 23.96 18.45 -9.45
N SER A 678 24.07 17.18 -9.83
CA SER A 678 23.94 16.67 -11.21
C SER A 678 24.80 17.42 -12.26
N THR A 679 26.05 17.75 -11.90
CA THR A 679 27.05 18.24 -12.87
C THR A 679 27.75 17.07 -13.59
N LYS A 680 28.80 17.36 -14.36
CA LYS A 680 29.63 16.35 -15.04
C LYS A 680 31.08 16.34 -14.56
N ILE A 681 31.37 16.85 -13.36
CA ILE A 681 32.73 16.89 -12.82
C ILE A 681 33.33 15.48 -12.75
N THR A 682 34.60 15.39 -13.14
CA THR A 682 35.33 14.11 -13.26
C THR A 682 36.27 13.83 -12.09
N SER A 683 36.60 14.86 -11.32
CA SER A 683 37.39 14.80 -10.09
C SER A 683 36.91 15.85 -9.08
N LEU A 684 37.00 15.55 -7.79
CA LEU A 684 36.73 16.46 -6.69
C LEU A 684 37.81 16.29 -5.61
N THR A 685 38.48 17.39 -5.27
CA THR A 685 39.37 17.48 -4.11
C THR A 685 38.83 18.59 -3.21
N LEU A 686 38.40 18.24 -2.00
CA LEU A 686 38.00 19.24 -1.01
C LEU A 686 39.26 19.89 -0.40
N PRO A 687 39.38 21.23 -0.44
CA PRO A 687 40.46 21.95 0.22
C PRO A 687 40.51 21.67 1.72
N SER A 688 41.67 21.87 2.33
CA SER A 688 41.92 21.57 3.76
C SER A 688 41.09 22.40 4.74
N THR A 689 40.49 23.50 4.26
CA THR A 689 39.70 24.46 5.03
C THR A 689 38.19 24.25 4.99
N VAL A 690 37.67 23.36 4.13
CA VAL A 690 36.22 23.12 3.99
C VAL A 690 35.73 22.33 5.21
N LYS A 691 34.84 22.94 5.98
CA LYS A 691 34.23 22.37 7.19
C LYS A 691 32.81 21.87 6.96
N GLU A 692 32.08 22.54 6.07
CA GLU A 692 30.67 22.29 5.79
C GLU A 692 30.43 22.00 4.31
N VAL A 693 29.76 20.89 4.03
CA VAL A 693 29.19 20.54 2.73
C VAL A 693 27.69 20.33 2.91
N GLY A 694 26.87 21.08 2.18
CA GLY A 694 25.41 21.08 2.28
C GLY A 694 24.76 19.78 1.77
N ALA A 695 23.44 19.68 1.97
CA ALA A 695 22.66 18.54 1.50
C ALA A 695 22.69 18.43 -0.03
N SER A 696 22.82 17.22 -0.55
CA SER A 696 22.85 16.90 -1.99
C SER A 696 23.89 17.67 -2.82
N ALA A 697 24.86 18.32 -2.17
CA ALA A 697 25.79 19.26 -2.80
C ALA A 697 26.56 18.66 -3.99
N PHE A 698 26.88 17.37 -3.96
CA PHE A 698 27.48 16.63 -5.07
C PHE A 698 26.66 15.40 -5.50
N GLN A 699 25.39 15.29 -5.13
CA GLN A 699 24.53 14.19 -5.57
C GLN A 699 24.42 14.15 -7.12
N GLY A 700 24.35 12.94 -7.69
CA GLY A 700 24.17 12.73 -9.13
C GLY A 700 25.46 12.82 -9.97
N ASN A 701 26.60 13.20 -9.39
CA ASN A 701 27.88 13.32 -10.11
C ASN A 701 28.57 11.97 -10.40
N SER A 702 27.85 11.03 -11.01
CA SER A 702 28.31 9.66 -11.37
C SER A 702 29.49 9.58 -12.35
N TYR A 703 30.07 10.73 -12.73
CA TYR A 703 31.28 10.88 -13.54
C TYR A 703 32.55 11.10 -12.69
N ILE A 704 32.43 11.38 -11.38
CA ILE A 704 33.59 11.52 -10.49
C ILE A 704 34.33 10.19 -10.43
N THR A 705 35.60 10.20 -10.84
CA THR A 705 36.52 9.05 -10.76
C THR A 705 37.57 9.22 -9.66
N SER A 706 37.83 10.45 -9.23
CA SER A 706 38.76 10.78 -8.14
C SER A 706 38.05 11.68 -7.13
N LEU A 707 37.93 11.22 -5.89
CA LEU A 707 37.35 11.96 -4.77
C LEU A 707 38.34 11.98 -3.60
N SER A 708 38.68 13.17 -3.11
CA SER A 708 39.45 13.38 -1.89
C SER A 708 38.67 14.27 -0.94
N LEU A 709 38.32 13.73 0.22
CA LEU A 709 37.77 14.48 1.35
C LEU A 709 38.91 15.02 2.24
N ASN A 710 38.59 15.85 3.23
CA ASN A 710 39.53 16.37 4.22
C ASN A 710 39.09 15.96 5.64
N ASP A 711 40.03 15.94 6.60
CA ASP A 711 39.77 15.57 8.01
C ASP A 711 39.15 16.71 8.85
N ALA A 712 38.91 17.89 8.27
CA ALA A 712 38.32 19.07 8.91
C ALA A 712 36.80 19.20 8.68
N LEU A 713 36.18 18.23 7.98
CA LEU A 713 34.73 18.14 7.78
C LEU A 713 34.02 17.91 9.11
N THR A 714 33.36 18.95 9.63
CA THR A 714 32.52 18.89 10.83
C THR A 714 31.02 18.93 10.50
N LYS A 715 30.63 19.20 9.25
CA LYS A 715 29.25 19.10 8.80
C LYS A 715 29.15 18.57 7.37
N VAL A 716 28.43 17.46 7.20
CA VAL A 716 28.15 16.84 5.91
C VAL A 716 26.64 16.63 5.79
N GLY A 717 26.01 17.27 4.82
CA GLY A 717 24.56 17.21 4.63
C GLY A 717 24.05 15.84 4.16
N GLU A 718 22.73 15.67 4.24
CA GLU A 718 22.01 14.53 3.67
C GLU A 718 22.40 14.33 2.20
N LYS A 719 22.65 13.11 1.75
CA LYS A 719 22.99 12.75 0.35
C LYS A 719 24.16 13.54 -0.27
N ALA A 720 25.01 14.21 0.51
CA ALA A 720 26.04 15.13 0.00
C ALA A 720 26.98 14.50 -1.05
N PHE A 721 27.36 13.22 -0.89
CA PHE A 721 28.16 12.44 -1.83
C PHE A 721 27.42 11.19 -2.33
N TYR A 722 26.08 11.25 -2.42
CA TYR A 722 25.23 10.13 -2.82
C TYR A 722 25.47 9.68 -4.26
N GLY A 723 25.61 8.37 -4.46
CA GLY A 723 25.61 7.73 -5.78
C GLY A 723 26.90 7.93 -6.60
N LEU A 724 28.02 8.34 -5.97
CA LEU A 724 29.30 8.53 -6.66
C LEU A 724 30.04 7.19 -6.88
N SER A 725 29.37 6.22 -7.51
CA SER A 725 29.81 4.82 -7.62
C SER A 725 31.13 4.57 -8.36
N LYS A 726 31.63 5.57 -9.12
CA LYS A 726 32.93 5.53 -9.80
C LYS A 726 34.07 6.22 -9.03
N ALA A 727 33.76 6.92 -7.94
CA ALA A 727 34.75 7.68 -7.19
C ALA A 727 35.74 6.74 -6.50
N ALA A 728 37.01 6.76 -6.91
CA ALA A 728 38.07 5.90 -6.37
C ALA A 728 38.56 6.32 -4.97
N ILE A 729 37.65 6.77 -4.11
CA ILE A 729 37.93 6.99 -2.68
C ILE A 729 38.00 5.64 -1.99
N LYS A 730 39.12 5.37 -1.30
CA LYS A 730 39.34 4.09 -0.60
C LYS A 730 39.05 4.17 0.89
N LYS A 731 39.26 5.33 1.51
CA LYS A 731 39.07 5.56 2.93
C LYS A 731 38.37 6.88 3.19
N ILE A 732 37.48 6.90 4.19
CA ILE A 732 37.01 8.13 4.84
C ILE A 732 37.33 8.13 6.34
N THR A 733 37.45 9.32 6.91
CA THR A 733 37.56 9.59 8.35
C THR A 733 36.49 10.63 8.70
N ILE A 734 35.70 10.38 9.75
CA ILE A 734 34.70 11.33 10.25
C ILE A 734 34.99 11.59 11.75
N PRO A 735 35.31 12.84 12.14
CA PRO A 735 35.72 13.16 13.51
C PRO A 735 34.53 13.13 14.49
N ALA A 736 34.84 13.09 15.80
CA ALA A 736 33.86 12.86 16.85
C ALA A 736 32.83 14.00 17.05
N ASP A 737 33.15 15.19 16.59
CA ASP A 737 32.32 16.40 16.60
C ASP A 737 31.56 16.65 15.29
N ALA A 738 31.71 15.77 14.29
CA ALA A 738 31.01 15.92 13.02
C ALA A 738 29.51 15.62 13.10
N VAL A 739 28.71 16.43 12.41
CA VAL A 739 27.29 16.20 12.13
C VAL A 739 27.16 15.72 10.70
N VAL A 740 26.65 14.50 10.51
CA VAL A 740 26.49 13.87 9.19
C VAL A 740 25.00 13.60 8.94
N GLY A 741 24.51 13.84 7.72
CA GLY A 741 23.13 13.56 7.32
C GLY A 741 22.93 12.14 6.75
N ALA A 742 21.67 11.75 6.57
CA ALA A 742 21.30 10.46 5.99
C ALA A 742 21.86 10.27 4.57
N SER A 743 22.19 9.02 4.22
CA SER A 743 22.73 8.61 2.92
C SER A 743 23.97 9.38 2.42
N ALA A 744 24.67 10.12 3.29
CA ALA A 744 25.73 11.07 2.88
C ALA A 744 26.87 10.43 2.07
N PHE A 745 27.14 9.14 2.29
CA PHE A 745 28.16 8.34 1.61
C PHE A 745 27.58 7.10 0.90
N ALA A 746 26.27 7.03 0.73
CA ALA A 746 25.62 5.89 0.08
C ALA A 746 26.03 5.78 -1.40
N GLY A 747 26.22 4.55 -1.87
CA GLY A 747 26.63 4.26 -3.23
C GLY A 747 28.10 4.61 -3.54
N LEU A 748 28.96 4.84 -2.54
CA LEU A 748 30.43 4.89 -2.74
C LEU A 748 30.99 3.48 -2.95
N SER A 749 30.65 2.86 -4.09
CA SER A 749 30.90 1.43 -4.38
C SER A 749 32.39 1.01 -4.44
N LEU A 750 33.34 1.94 -4.34
CA LEU A 750 34.78 1.67 -4.28
C LEU A 750 35.42 1.98 -2.91
N LEU A 751 34.64 2.44 -1.92
CA LEU A 751 35.09 2.66 -0.56
C LEU A 751 35.52 1.32 0.07
N GLU A 752 36.71 1.25 0.67
CA GLU A 752 37.29 0.04 1.25
C GLU A 752 37.30 0.06 2.80
N GLU A 753 37.49 1.24 3.40
CA GLU A 753 37.56 1.48 4.84
C GLU A 753 36.78 2.73 5.28
N ALA A 754 36.09 2.66 6.42
CA ALA A 754 35.50 3.84 7.08
C ALA A 754 35.91 3.91 8.56
N ASP A 755 36.30 5.10 9.02
CA ASP A 755 36.60 5.42 10.41
C ASP A 755 35.62 6.50 10.89
N PHE A 756 34.57 6.10 11.62
CA PHE A 756 33.43 6.94 11.96
C PHE A 756 33.36 7.14 13.49
N GLN A 757 33.85 8.29 13.95
CA GLN A 757 33.95 8.61 15.38
C GLN A 757 32.81 9.50 15.91
N ALA A 758 31.96 10.03 15.03
CA ALA A 758 30.80 10.83 15.43
C ALA A 758 29.81 10.03 16.29
N LYS A 759 29.10 10.74 17.18
CA LYS A 759 28.23 10.15 18.22
C LYS A 759 26.97 9.46 17.68
N VAL A 760 26.53 9.82 16.48
CA VAL A 760 25.26 9.38 15.89
C VAL A 760 25.52 8.87 14.47
N LEU A 761 25.09 7.65 14.17
CA LEU A 761 24.99 7.15 12.80
C LEU A 761 23.68 7.67 12.17
N PRO A 762 23.71 8.17 10.92
CA PRO A 762 22.51 8.49 10.14
C PRO A 762 22.01 7.31 9.30
N ASN A 763 20.70 7.27 8.99
CA ASN A 763 20.08 6.26 8.12
C ASN A 763 20.81 6.16 6.76
N ALA A 764 20.88 4.95 6.21
CA ALA A 764 21.48 4.63 4.91
C ALA A 764 22.93 5.11 4.69
N LEU A 765 23.70 5.46 5.74
CA LEU A 765 24.99 6.15 5.61
C LEU A 765 25.96 5.48 4.63
N PHE A 766 26.07 4.15 4.67
CA PHE A 766 26.94 3.33 3.82
C PHE A 766 26.18 2.37 2.90
N GLN A 767 24.88 2.61 2.68
CA GLN A 767 24.03 1.80 1.81
C GLN A 767 24.71 1.60 0.44
N ARG A 768 24.73 0.36 -0.08
CA ARG A 768 25.31 -0.03 -1.38
C ARG A 768 26.81 0.28 -1.56
N CYS A 769 27.56 0.46 -0.47
CA CYS A 769 29.03 0.53 -0.49
C CYS A 769 29.67 -0.86 -0.66
N GLY A 770 29.46 -1.52 -1.80
CA GLY A 770 29.79 -2.93 -2.03
C GLY A 770 31.28 -3.34 -1.97
N LYS A 771 32.22 -2.41 -1.73
CA LYS A 771 33.64 -2.70 -1.44
C LYS A 771 34.04 -2.45 0.02
N LEU A 772 33.15 -1.89 0.83
CA LEU A 772 33.43 -1.53 2.22
C LEU A 772 33.72 -2.81 2.99
N SER A 773 34.96 -2.94 3.45
CA SER A 773 35.49 -4.19 4.00
C SER A 773 35.75 -4.13 5.51
N LYS A 774 35.87 -2.90 6.03
CA LYS A 774 36.17 -2.59 7.43
C LYS A 774 35.51 -1.26 7.83
N VAL A 775 34.81 -1.29 8.96
CA VAL A 775 34.22 -0.09 9.60
C VAL A 775 34.70 -0.03 11.04
N THR A 776 35.15 1.16 11.47
CA THR A 776 35.40 1.47 12.89
C THR A 776 34.32 2.44 13.36
N LEU A 777 33.65 2.10 14.46
CA LEU A 777 32.57 2.89 15.05
C LEU A 777 32.98 3.44 16.43
N SER A 778 32.39 4.57 16.82
CA SER A 778 32.44 5.09 18.18
C SER A 778 31.70 4.19 19.17
N ASN A 779 32.27 3.97 20.36
CA ASN A 779 31.63 3.23 21.44
C ASN A 779 30.42 3.96 22.07
N GLU A 780 30.20 5.24 21.73
CA GLU A 780 29.05 6.02 22.22
C GLU A 780 27.77 5.83 21.39
N ILE A 781 27.85 5.15 20.24
CA ILE A 781 26.70 4.90 19.36
C ILE A 781 25.73 3.91 20.04
N THR A 782 24.47 4.32 20.20
CA THR A 782 23.39 3.50 20.80
C THR A 782 22.48 2.85 19.76
N THR A 783 22.50 3.31 18.51
CA THR A 783 21.63 2.86 17.42
C THR A 783 22.44 2.66 16.15
N ILE A 784 22.28 1.51 15.48
CA ILE A 784 22.57 1.38 14.05
C ILE A 784 21.24 1.59 13.34
N PRO A 785 21.10 2.70 12.59
CA PRO A 785 19.83 3.08 12.02
C PRO A 785 19.52 2.29 10.76
N GLU A 786 18.30 2.51 10.28
CA GLU A 786 17.75 1.97 9.04
C GLU A 786 18.77 1.99 7.89
N ASP A 787 18.83 0.90 7.12
CA ASP A 787 19.58 0.81 5.84
C ASP A 787 21.12 1.04 5.96
N CYS A 788 21.66 1.26 7.17
CA CYS A 788 22.98 1.88 7.38
C CYS A 788 24.14 1.15 6.69
N PHE A 789 24.09 -0.19 6.69
CA PHE A 789 25.06 -1.07 6.02
C PHE A 789 24.40 -1.99 4.98
N ALA A 790 23.18 -1.70 4.52
CA ALA A 790 22.50 -2.51 3.52
C ALA A 790 23.31 -2.58 2.20
N GLY A 791 23.40 -3.76 1.60
CA GLY A 791 24.19 -4.03 0.40
C GLY A 791 25.71 -3.87 0.55
N THR A 792 26.27 -3.84 1.78
CA THR A 792 27.73 -3.78 2.03
C THR A 792 28.42 -5.14 1.91
N SER A 793 28.22 -5.82 0.77
CA SER A 793 28.58 -7.23 0.50
C SER A 793 30.07 -7.62 0.60
N SER A 794 30.97 -6.70 0.94
CA SER A 794 32.40 -6.97 1.20
C SER A 794 32.81 -6.87 2.67
N LEU A 795 31.90 -6.49 3.58
CA LEU A 795 32.21 -6.20 4.99
C LEU A 795 32.55 -7.49 5.73
N LYS A 796 33.78 -7.64 6.23
CA LYS A 796 34.24 -8.92 6.83
C LYS A 796 34.18 -8.96 8.34
N GLU A 797 34.37 -7.80 8.95
CA GLU A 797 34.35 -7.62 10.39
C GLU A 797 33.76 -6.24 10.71
N ILE A 798 32.90 -6.19 11.73
CA ILE A 798 32.43 -4.96 12.36
C ILE A 798 32.37 -5.21 13.86
N ASN A 799 32.97 -4.31 14.63
CA ASN A 799 32.86 -4.33 16.09
C ASN A 799 31.67 -3.46 16.47
N LEU A 800 30.57 -4.08 16.91
CA LEU A 800 29.39 -3.36 17.34
C LEU A 800 29.68 -2.56 18.65
N PRO A 801 29.17 -1.33 18.80
CA PRO A 801 29.39 -0.52 20.00
C PRO A 801 28.89 -1.20 21.27
N THR A 802 29.64 -1.08 22.38
CA THR A 802 29.25 -1.69 23.67
C THR A 802 28.04 -1.02 24.33
N ALA A 803 27.59 0.12 23.81
CA ALA A 803 26.40 0.85 24.27
C ALA A 803 25.19 0.68 23.32
N LEU A 804 25.31 -0.16 22.29
CA LEU A 804 24.26 -0.38 21.29
C LEU A 804 23.02 -1.01 21.92
N THR A 805 21.87 -0.34 21.79
CA THR A 805 20.55 -0.81 22.25
C THR A 805 19.62 -1.17 21.10
N THR A 806 19.86 -0.62 19.90
CA THR A 806 18.96 -0.77 18.75
C THR A 806 19.72 -1.05 17.47
N ILE A 807 19.28 -2.04 16.70
CA ILE A 807 19.55 -2.15 15.27
C ILE A 807 18.18 -2.02 14.59
N GLU A 808 18.03 -1.05 13.70
CA GLU A 808 16.77 -0.73 13.02
C GLU A 808 16.62 -1.51 11.70
N THR A 809 15.52 -1.26 10.97
CA THR A 809 15.10 -1.98 9.77
C THR A 809 16.19 -2.05 8.69
N ASP A 810 16.38 -3.21 8.07
CA ASP A 810 17.33 -3.46 6.97
C ASP A 810 18.79 -3.05 7.23
N ALA A 811 19.18 -2.80 8.49
CA ALA A 811 20.46 -2.18 8.83
C ALA A 811 21.70 -2.94 8.29
N PHE A 812 21.60 -4.26 8.10
CA PHE A 812 22.61 -5.12 7.48
C PHE A 812 22.08 -5.96 6.31
N ASP A 813 20.96 -5.55 5.68
CA ASP A 813 20.40 -6.27 4.52
C ASP A 813 21.46 -6.54 3.43
N GLY A 814 21.35 -7.68 2.74
CA GLY A 814 22.21 -8.03 1.61
C GLY A 814 23.69 -8.18 1.96
N ASN A 815 24.05 -8.35 3.24
CA ASN A 815 25.45 -8.44 3.66
C ASN A 815 26.06 -9.82 3.37
N GLY A 816 26.51 -10.02 2.13
CA GLY A 816 27.26 -11.20 1.71
C GLY A 816 28.72 -11.31 2.22
N GLY A 817 29.13 -10.52 3.20
CA GLY A 817 30.52 -10.47 3.69
C GLY A 817 30.72 -11.01 5.11
N LEU A 818 29.80 -10.71 6.02
CA LEU A 818 29.93 -10.99 7.45
C LEU A 818 29.66 -12.47 7.76
N THR A 819 30.71 -13.24 8.05
CA THR A 819 30.55 -14.68 8.39
C THR A 819 30.04 -14.94 9.81
N SER A 820 30.11 -13.94 10.67
CA SER A 820 29.72 -13.97 12.08
C SER A 820 29.46 -12.56 12.57
N LEU A 821 28.39 -12.35 13.33
CA LEU A 821 28.07 -11.07 13.98
C LEU A 821 27.89 -11.31 15.48
N SER A 822 28.55 -10.51 16.32
CA SER A 822 28.42 -10.60 17.79
C SER A 822 27.52 -9.47 18.27
N LEU A 823 26.29 -9.81 18.65
CA LEU A 823 25.31 -8.88 19.18
C LEU A 823 25.62 -8.56 20.67
N PRO A 824 25.65 -7.28 21.08
CA PRO A 824 26.00 -6.92 22.46
C PRO A 824 24.84 -7.17 23.42
N SER A 825 25.15 -7.51 24.69
CA SER A 825 24.15 -7.80 25.73
C SER A 825 23.35 -6.59 26.22
N THR A 826 23.53 -5.43 25.60
CA THR A 826 22.74 -4.19 25.78
C THR A 826 21.64 -4.03 24.74
N LEU A 827 21.65 -4.87 23.68
CA LEU A 827 20.73 -4.78 22.56
C LEU A 827 19.30 -5.18 22.99
N THR A 828 18.34 -4.27 22.86
CA THR A 828 16.93 -4.48 23.22
C THR A 828 16.02 -4.62 22.00
N THR A 829 16.45 -4.11 20.85
CA THR A 829 15.64 -4.01 19.63
C THR A 829 16.42 -4.47 18.41
N LEU A 830 15.82 -5.39 17.66
CA LEU A 830 16.13 -5.71 16.27
C LEU A 830 14.88 -5.39 15.42
N GLY A 831 15.01 -4.48 14.45
CA GLY A 831 13.93 -4.13 13.51
C GLY A 831 13.72 -5.17 12.41
N ASP A 832 12.67 -5.00 11.62
CA ASP A 832 12.32 -5.91 10.51
C ASP A 832 13.46 -5.97 9.47
N GLY A 833 13.71 -7.14 8.87
CA GLY A 833 14.78 -7.31 7.86
C GLY A 833 16.21 -6.97 8.33
N ALA A 834 16.44 -6.65 9.61
CA ALA A 834 17.70 -6.04 10.08
C ALA A 834 18.96 -6.87 9.83
N LEU A 835 18.81 -8.18 9.63
CA LEU A 835 19.87 -9.15 9.29
C LEU A 835 19.44 -10.03 8.09
N GLU A 836 18.54 -9.54 7.22
CA GLU A 836 18.11 -10.20 5.98
C GLU A 836 19.26 -10.31 4.95
N GLU A 837 19.17 -11.30 4.05
CA GLU A 837 20.12 -11.62 2.98
C GLU A 837 21.61 -11.59 3.41
N MET A 838 21.90 -11.87 4.69
CA MET A 838 23.25 -12.06 5.22
C MET A 838 23.81 -13.42 4.76
N THR A 839 23.94 -13.60 3.44
CA THR A 839 24.27 -14.85 2.72
C THR A 839 25.62 -15.48 3.09
N ALA A 840 26.46 -14.81 3.89
CA ALA A 840 27.70 -15.36 4.42
C ALA A 840 27.65 -15.76 5.91
N LEU A 841 26.62 -15.31 6.65
CA LEU A 841 26.47 -15.51 8.09
C LEU A 841 26.25 -16.99 8.40
N LYS A 842 27.05 -17.55 9.32
CA LYS A 842 27.02 -19.00 9.62
C LYS A 842 26.30 -19.37 10.89
N SER A 843 26.27 -18.46 11.86
CA SER A 843 25.66 -18.68 13.17
C SER A 843 25.34 -17.35 13.81
N ILE A 844 24.23 -17.28 14.54
CA ILE A 844 23.81 -16.08 15.28
C ILE A 844 23.34 -16.46 16.70
N GLU A 845 23.63 -15.57 17.66
CA GLU A 845 23.14 -15.65 19.03
C GLU A 845 22.43 -14.32 19.36
N VAL A 846 21.11 -14.39 19.54
CA VAL A 846 20.25 -13.24 19.85
C VAL A 846 20.16 -13.11 21.37
N PRO A 847 20.71 -12.03 21.98
CA PRO A 847 20.87 -11.96 23.42
C PRO A 847 19.54 -11.78 24.16
N ALA A 848 19.48 -12.29 25.41
CA ALA A 848 18.29 -12.25 26.28
C ALA A 848 17.77 -10.84 26.65
N SER A 849 18.47 -9.79 26.23
CA SER A 849 18.06 -8.40 26.35
C SER A 849 17.07 -7.97 25.27
N VAL A 850 16.97 -8.69 24.15
CA VAL A 850 16.13 -8.35 23.00
C VAL A 850 14.65 -8.58 23.33
N THR A 851 13.89 -7.50 23.45
CA THR A 851 12.44 -7.50 23.73
C THR A 851 11.60 -7.17 22.50
N LYS A 852 12.23 -6.62 21.45
CA LYS A 852 11.62 -6.34 20.14
C LYS A 852 12.43 -7.03 19.05
N PHE A 853 11.75 -7.81 18.23
CA PHE A 853 12.32 -8.65 17.20
C PHE A 853 11.37 -8.59 16.00
N GLY A 854 11.84 -8.04 14.89
CA GLY A 854 11.03 -7.81 13.69
C GLY A 854 10.79 -9.05 12.82
N THR A 855 9.98 -8.88 11.77
CA THR A 855 9.78 -9.89 10.71
C THR A 855 11.05 -10.05 9.86
N ASP A 856 11.11 -11.12 9.07
CA ASP A 856 12.13 -11.35 8.05
C ASP A 856 13.59 -11.37 8.55
N MET A 857 13.81 -11.40 9.88
CA MET A 857 15.09 -11.13 10.54
C MET A 857 16.29 -11.87 9.95
N PHE A 858 16.13 -13.12 9.54
CA PHE A 858 17.16 -13.93 8.89
C PHE A 858 16.68 -14.49 7.53
N SER A 859 15.68 -13.86 6.90
CA SER A 859 15.26 -14.18 5.55
C SER A 859 16.47 -14.18 4.61
N GLY A 860 16.50 -15.11 3.66
CA GLY A 860 17.57 -15.24 2.67
C GLY A 860 18.97 -15.59 3.22
N CYS A 861 19.14 -15.85 4.52
CA CYS A 861 20.41 -16.22 5.16
C CYS A 861 20.87 -17.64 4.80
N SER A 862 21.14 -17.88 3.51
CA SER A 862 21.40 -19.19 2.91
C SER A 862 22.63 -19.95 3.44
N ALA A 863 23.55 -19.29 4.16
CA ALA A 863 24.69 -19.93 4.84
C ALA A 863 24.47 -20.17 6.34
N LEU A 864 23.36 -19.68 6.92
CA LEU A 864 23.09 -19.76 8.35
C LEU A 864 22.85 -21.22 8.73
N ASN A 865 23.72 -21.77 9.58
CA ASN A 865 23.68 -23.17 9.97
C ASN A 865 23.01 -23.38 11.33
N SER A 866 23.15 -22.42 12.24
CA SER A 866 22.56 -22.47 13.57
C SER A 866 22.12 -21.10 14.09
N ALA A 867 21.02 -21.08 14.83
CA ALA A 867 20.55 -19.88 15.52
C ALA A 867 20.23 -20.17 16.99
N ILE A 868 20.64 -19.28 17.90
CA ILE A 868 20.32 -19.34 19.32
C ILE A 868 19.45 -18.12 19.65
N LEU A 869 18.20 -18.36 20.05
CA LEU A 869 17.24 -17.33 20.41
C LEU A 869 17.01 -17.36 21.92
N HIS A 870 17.49 -16.33 22.64
CA HIS A 870 17.27 -16.23 24.08
C HIS A 870 15.95 -15.52 24.42
N ASN A 871 15.33 -15.96 25.53
CA ASN A 871 14.09 -15.39 26.08
C ASN A 871 14.29 -13.90 26.44
N PRO A 872 13.36 -12.95 26.19
CA PRO A 872 11.91 -13.06 26.42
C PRO A 872 10.98 -13.21 25.19
N LEU A 873 11.47 -13.65 24.02
CA LEU A 873 10.64 -13.80 22.82
C LEU A 873 9.48 -14.80 23.02
N THR A 874 8.23 -14.30 22.96
CA THR A 874 6.99 -15.09 23.09
C THR A 874 6.45 -15.59 21.75
N SER A 875 6.73 -14.89 20.65
CA SER A 875 6.41 -15.33 19.29
C SER A 875 7.67 -15.29 18.42
N LEU A 876 7.69 -16.12 17.38
CA LEU A 876 8.66 -16.04 16.30
C LEU A 876 7.96 -15.38 15.10
N PRO A 877 8.33 -14.15 14.70
CA PRO A 877 7.62 -13.43 13.64
C PRO A 877 7.68 -14.11 12.27
N ASP A 878 6.83 -13.62 11.38
CA ASP A 878 6.72 -14.07 10.00
C ASP A 878 8.06 -14.05 9.28
N SER A 879 8.26 -15.03 8.40
CA SER A 879 9.45 -15.19 7.55
C SER A 879 10.81 -15.22 8.25
N THR A 880 10.89 -15.32 9.59
CA THR A 880 12.16 -15.18 10.35
C THR A 880 13.34 -15.99 9.80
N PHE A 881 13.12 -17.24 9.33
CA PHE A 881 14.14 -18.08 8.68
C PHE A 881 13.75 -18.50 7.25
N TYR A 882 13.01 -17.63 6.53
CA TYR A 882 12.61 -17.83 5.14
C TYR A 882 13.84 -18.10 4.25
N LYS A 883 13.83 -19.20 3.50
CA LYS A 883 14.94 -19.65 2.62
C LYS A 883 16.31 -19.78 3.33
N CYS A 884 16.34 -20.05 4.63
CA CYS A 884 17.55 -20.48 5.33
C CYS A 884 17.94 -21.93 4.97
N GLU A 885 18.38 -22.16 3.73
CA GLU A 885 18.60 -23.50 3.15
C GLU A 885 19.68 -24.33 3.87
N ALA A 886 20.62 -23.69 4.59
CA ALA A 886 21.68 -24.37 5.36
C ALA A 886 21.36 -24.60 6.85
N LEU A 887 20.20 -24.12 7.34
CA LEU A 887 19.85 -24.12 8.76
C LEU A 887 19.55 -25.52 9.25
N LYS A 888 20.29 -25.99 10.27
CA LYS A 888 20.16 -27.33 10.84
C LYS A 888 19.57 -27.34 12.23
N GLU A 889 19.89 -26.33 13.04
CA GLU A 889 19.50 -26.27 14.45
C GLU A 889 19.05 -24.86 14.84
N VAL A 890 17.95 -24.79 15.59
CA VAL A 890 17.49 -23.57 16.26
C VAL A 890 17.27 -23.89 17.72
N THR A 891 17.88 -23.12 18.61
CA THR A 891 17.57 -23.16 20.04
C THR A 891 16.42 -22.19 20.28
N PHE A 892 15.21 -22.75 20.47
CA PHE A 892 13.98 -22.00 20.73
C PHE A 892 13.91 -21.50 22.19
N PRO A 893 13.30 -20.33 22.46
CA PRO A 893 13.01 -19.88 23.82
C PRO A 893 11.99 -20.79 24.51
N GLU A 894 12.17 -21.06 25.81
CA GLU A 894 11.19 -21.86 26.59
C GLU A 894 9.80 -21.20 26.69
N GLY A 895 9.74 -19.87 26.56
CA GLY A 895 8.50 -19.09 26.62
C GLY A 895 7.76 -18.91 25.29
N LEU A 896 8.25 -19.51 24.20
CA LEU A 896 7.66 -19.37 22.87
C LEU A 896 6.28 -20.02 22.79
N THR A 897 5.26 -19.25 22.42
CA THR A 897 3.85 -19.69 22.25
C THR A 897 3.41 -19.79 20.80
N GLU A 898 4.08 -19.10 19.88
CA GLU A 898 3.61 -18.93 18.50
C GLU A 898 4.75 -18.88 17.48
N ILE A 899 4.47 -19.37 16.27
CA ILE A 899 5.34 -19.31 15.10
C ILE A 899 4.55 -18.72 13.93
N GLY A 900 5.00 -17.57 13.42
CA GLY A 900 4.36 -16.80 12.35
C GLY A 900 4.41 -17.45 10.97
N GLU A 901 3.71 -16.85 10.01
CA GLU A 901 3.60 -17.32 8.63
C GLU A 901 4.99 -17.45 7.98
N ARG A 902 5.20 -18.52 7.18
CA ARG A 902 6.45 -18.78 6.42
C ARG A 902 7.76 -18.79 7.25
N ALA A 903 7.71 -18.78 8.59
CA ALA A 903 8.88 -18.59 9.45
C ALA A 903 10.04 -19.59 9.24
N PHE A 904 9.79 -20.77 8.66
CA PHE A 904 10.80 -21.77 8.28
C PHE A 904 10.65 -22.25 6.82
N TYR A 905 9.99 -21.46 5.96
CA TYR A 905 9.74 -21.82 4.57
C TYR A 905 11.06 -22.09 3.83
N GLY A 906 11.17 -23.25 3.17
CA GLY A 906 12.39 -23.64 2.46
C GLY A 906 13.62 -23.84 3.34
N SER A 907 13.45 -23.97 4.67
CA SER A 907 14.58 -24.16 5.59
C SER A 907 15.28 -25.50 5.42
N GLY A 908 16.56 -25.54 5.78
CA GLY A 908 17.40 -26.74 5.72
C GLY A 908 17.16 -27.79 6.81
N MET A 909 16.22 -27.57 7.74
CA MET A 909 16.14 -28.31 9.00
C MET A 909 15.83 -29.79 8.78
N GLU A 910 16.60 -30.68 9.40
CA GLU A 910 16.44 -32.14 9.26
C GLU A 910 15.40 -32.72 10.22
N SER A 911 15.25 -32.13 11.41
CA SER A 911 14.28 -32.51 12.44
C SER A 911 13.91 -31.32 13.31
N VAL A 912 12.64 -31.18 13.67
CA VAL A 912 12.14 -30.08 14.53
C VAL A 912 11.49 -30.67 15.78
N THR A 913 11.84 -30.12 16.95
CA THR A 913 11.12 -30.35 18.20
C THR A 913 10.85 -28.99 18.84
N LEU A 914 9.59 -28.61 18.89
CA LEU A 914 9.15 -27.35 19.48
C LEU A 914 8.97 -27.47 21.00
N PRO A 915 9.15 -26.37 21.75
CA PRO A 915 8.70 -26.29 23.14
C PRO A 915 7.22 -26.65 23.28
N ASN A 916 6.85 -27.31 24.40
CA ASN A 916 5.44 -27.63 24.70
C ASN A 916 4.55 -26.39 24.94
N THR A 917 5.17 -25.22 25.04
CA THR A 917 4.53 -23.90 25.16
C THR A 917 3.99 -23.39 23.82
N VAL A 918 4.50 -23.85 22.67
CA VAL A 918 4.01 -23.44 21.35
C VAL A 918 2.63 -24.05 21.08
N THR A 919 1.61 -23.22 20.99
CA THR A 919 0.21 -23.61 20.74
C THR A 919 -0.22 -23.39 19.29
N THR A 920 0.38 -22.41 18.61
CA THR A 920 -0.06 -21.92 17.30
C THR A 920 1.09 -21.90 16.31
N MET A 921 0.82 -22.30 15.07
CA MET A 921 1.70 -22.13 13.91
C MET A 921 0.89 -21.54 12.75
N GLY A 922 1.40 -20.50 12.10
CA GLY A 922 0.75 -19.86 10.95
C GLY A 922 0.76 -20.69 9.67
N ASP A 923 0.45 -20.03 8.55
CA ASP A 923 0.44 -20.65 7.22
C ASP A 923 1.87 -20.89 6.70
N TYR A 924 2.03 -21.88 5.81
CA TYR A 924 3.29 -22.19 5.09
C TYR A 924 4.56 -22.40 5.95
N VAL A 925 4.46 -22.56 7.28
CA VAL A 925 5.60 -22.46 8.23
C VAL A 925 6.82 -23.27 7.81
N PHE A 926 6.66 -24.56 7.48
CA PHE A 926 7.74 -25.43 7.00
C PHE A 926 7.62 -25.74 5.50
N ALA A 927 6.74 -25.08 4.75
CA ALA A 927 6.52 -25.39 3.34
C ALA A 927 7.82 -25.33 2.53
N ASN A 928 8.00 -26.27 1.60
CA ASN A 928 9.23 -26.52 0.84
C ASN A 928 10.49 -26.88 1.66
N SER A 929 10.40 -27.15 2.97
CA SER A 929 11.52 -27.69 3.77
C SER A 929 11.80 -29.16 3.41
N LYS A 930 12.43 -29.36 2.25
CA LYS A 930 12.68 -30.68 1.63
C LYS A 930 13.65 -31.57 2.42
N SER A 931 14.40 -31.00 3.37
CA SER A 931 15.27 -31.72 4.30
C SER A 931 14.54 -32.28 5.52
N LEU A 932 13.34 -31.77 5.84
CA LEU A 932 12.64 -32.10 7.08
C LEU A 932 12.17 -33.55 7.08
N THR A 933 12.66 -34.35 8.03
CA THR A 933 12.35 -35.78 8.16
C THR A 933 11.38 -36.11 9.28
N SER A 934 11.34 -35.27 10.32
CA SER A 934 10.50 -35.46 11.51
C SER A 934 10.12 -34.13 12.17
N PHE A 935 8.88 -34.04 12.65
CA PHE A 935 8.35 -32.89 13.37
C PHE A 935 7.67 -33.33 14.69
N VAL A 936 7.96 -32.63 15.79
CA VAL A 936 7.34 -32.84 17.10
C VAL A 936 6.91 -31.50 17.71
N GLY A 937 5.60 -31.27 17.81
CA GLY A 937 4.99 -30.09 18.42
C GLY A 937 3.87 -30.48 19.38
N ASN A 938 4.21 -31.09 20.52
CA ASN A 938 3.21 -31.66 21.44
C ASN A 938 2.31 -30.61 22.14
N GLY A 939 2.67 -29.32 22.09
CA GLY A 939 1.81 -28.21 22.54
C GLY A 939 0.87 -27.68 21.46
N VAL A 940 1.13 -27.97 20.18
CA VAL A 940 0.50 -27.29 19.04
C VAL A 940 -0.92 -27.78 18.84
N ILE A 941 -1.89 -26.88 19.01
CA ILE A 941 -3.34 -27.09 18.90
C ILE A 941 -3.97 -26.38 17.70
N SER A 942 -3.28 -25.42 17.09
CA SER A 942 -3.69 -24.73 15.87
C SER A 942 -2.52 -24.71 14.87
N VAL A 943 -2.82 -25.00 13.60
CA VAL A 943 -1.84 -25.01 12.51
C VAL A 943 -2.49 -24.42 11.26
N GLY A 944 -1.79 -23.48 10.62
CA GLY A 944 -2.23 -22.84 9.38
C GLY A 944 -2.19 -23.75 8.15
N SER A 945 -2.73 -23.23 7.06
CA SER A 945 -2.78 -23.91 5.76
C SER A 945 -1.37 -24.12 5.21
N ASN A 946 -1.21 -25.18 4.42
CA ASN A 946 0.04 -25.51 3.71
C ASN A 946 1.28 -25.65 4.61
N ALA A 947 1.14 -25.77 5.94
CA ALA A 947 2.25 -25.68 6.90
C ALA A 947 3.42 -26.67 6.65
N PHE A 948 3.18 -27.83 6.02
CA PHE A 948 4.22 -28.78 5.60
C PHE A 948 4.16 -29.09 4.10
N GLU A 949 3.63 -28.17 3.28
CA GLU A 949 3.50 -28.40 1.84
C GLU A 949 4.87 -28.69 1.21
N ASN A 950 4.97 -29.73 0.38
CA ASN A 950 6.18 -30.16 -0.31
C ASN A 950 7.37 -30.49 0.64
N CYS A 951 7.13 -30.80 1.91
CA CYS A 951 8.10 -31.47 2.79
C CYS A 951 8.30 -32.95 2.37
N SER A 952 8.86 -33.18 1.18
CA SER A 952 8.90 -34.49 0.53
C SER A 952 9.67 -35.58 1.30
N SER A 953 10.54 -35.19 2.24
CA SER A 953 11.29 -36.11 3.11
C SER A 953 10.61 -36.39 4.45
N LEU A 954 9.49 -35.74 4.78
CA LEU A 954 8.83 -35.85 6.07
C LEU A 954 8.27 -37.27 6.25
N THR A 955 8.77 -37.99 7.26
CA THR A 955 8.36 -39.38 7.54
C THR A 955 7.38 -39.51 8.70
N SER A 956 7.39 -38.53 9.62
CA SER A 956 6.57 -38.50 10.83
C SER A 956 6.32 -37.07 11.29
N ALA A 957 5.11 -36.78 11.73
CA ALA A 957 4.74 -35.51 12.34
C ALA A 957 3.81 -35.77 13.54
N SER A 958 4.09 -35.16 14.69
CA SER A 958 3.34 -35.34 15.94
C SER A 958 2.93 -33.98 16.52
N PHE A 959 1.67 -33.86 16.93
CA PHE A 959 1.03 -32.64 17.42
C PHE A 959 0.41 -32.87 18.81
N SER A 960 -0.22 -31.84 19.38
CA SER A 960 -1.01 -31.98 20.61
C SER A 960 -2.17 -32.98 20.42
N PRO A 961 -2.53 -33.79 21.45
CA PRO A 961 -3.76 -34.57 21.42
C PRO A 961 -5.03 -33.70 21.37
N GLU A 962 -4.91 -32.40 21.65
CA GLU A 962 -6.00 -31.41 21.60
C GLU A 962 -6.11 -30.69 20.24
N LEU A 963 -5.28 -31.04 19.24
CA LEU A 963 -5.46 -30.57 17.86
C LEU A 963 -6.84 -30.98 17.34
N SER A 964 -7.61 -29.99 16.86
CA SER A 964 -9.00 -30.16 16.41
C SER A 964 -9.20 -30.03 14.89
N VAL A 965 -8.23 -29.46 14.17
CA VAL A 965 -8.31 -29.20 12.73
C VAL A 965 -7.03 -29.69 12.05
N ILE A 966 -7.19 -30.38 10.92
CA ILE A 966 -6.13 -30.53 9.92
C ILE A 966 -6.39 -29.47 8.85
N ALA A 967 -5.49 -28.50 8.69
CA ALA A 967 -5.71 -27.38 7.78
C ALA A 967 -5.66 -27.78 6.29
N SER A 968 -6.16 -26.89 5.44
CA SER A 968 -6.12 -27.07 3.98
C SER A 968 -4.67 -27.24 3.50
N SER A 969 -4.46 -28.24 2.63
CA SER A 969 -3.14 -28.63 2.07
C SER A 969 -2.01 -28.87 3.09
N MET A 970 -2.31 -29.08 4.38
CA MET A 970 -1.31 -29.15 5.47
C MET A 970 -0.13 -30.08 5.17
N PHE A 971 -0.36 -31.27 4.59
CA PHE A 971 0.68 -32.23 4.18
C PHE A 971 0.75 -32.46 2.66
N ASN A 972 0.20 -31.56 1.84
CA ASN A 972 0.21 -31.71 0.37
C ASN A 972 1.66 -31.90 -0.14
N GLY A 973 1.94 -32.98 -0.88
CA GLY A 973 3.27 -33.31 -1.38
C GLY A 973 4.23 -33.99 -0.38
N CYS A 974 3.79 -34.30 0.85
CA CYS A 974 4.59 -35.08 1.83
C CYS A 974 4.68 -36.57 1.48
N SER A 975 5.27 -36.87 0.32
CA SER A 975 5.34 -38.21 -0.28
C SER A 975 6.08 -39.29 0.55
N SER A 976 6.85 -38.90 1.58
CA SER A 976 7.50 -39.83 2.52
C SER A 976 6.68 -40.13 3.79
N LEU A 977 5.57 -39.42 4.03
CA LEU A 977 4.78 -39.52 5.25
C LEU A 977 3.91 -40.78 5.19
N LYS A 978 4.28 -41.84 5.93
CA LYS A 978 3.65 -43.17 5.82
C LYS A 978 2.41 -43.36 6.70
N GLU A 979 2.38 -42.66 7.82
CA GLU A 979 1.31 -42.73 8.80
C GLU A 979 1.11 -41.35 9.43
N PHE A 980 -0.14 -41.00 9.67
CA PHE A 980 -0.52 -39.84 10.45
C PHE A 980 -1.81 -40.19 11.21
N ALA A 981 -1.74 -40.20 12.54
CA ALA A 981 -2.84 -40.63 13.38
C ALA A 981 -3.78 -39.45 13.66
N LEU A 982 -4.97 -39.46 13.04
CA LEU A 982 -6.05 -38.53 13.40
C LEU A 982 -6.60 -38.90 14.78
N SER A 983 -6.67 -37.92 15.69
CA SER A 983 -7.23 -38.11 17.02
C SER A 983 -8.76 -37.98 16.99
N GLU A 984 -9.45 -38.50 18.02
CA GLU A 984 -10.90 -38.29 18.20
C GLU A 984 -11.28 -36.82 18.52
N LYS A 985 -10.29 -35.92 18.70
CA LYS A 985 -10.52 -34.46 18.82
C LYS A 985 -10.59 -33.75 17.47
N ILE A 986 -10.12 -34.36 16.38
CA ILE A 986 -10.23 -33.79 15.04
C ILE A 986 -11.70 -33.69 14.65
N THR A 987 -12.19 -32.46 14.51
CA THR A 987 -13.54 -32.14 14.05
C THR A 987 -13.58 -31.74 12.58
N MET A 988 -12.46 -31.30 12.00
CA MET A 988 -12.39 -30.85 10.61
C MET A 988 -11.09 -31.26 9.92
N VAL A 989 -11.19 -31.67 8.65
CA VAL A 989 -10.05 -31.96 7.77
C VAL A 989 -10.17 -31.13 6.49
N GLY A 990 -9.14 -30.34 6.20
CA GLY A 990 -9.13 -29.38 5.10
C GLY A 990 -8.90 -29.99 3.72
N TYR A 991 -9.42 -29.33 2.69
CA TYR A 991 -9.22 -29.62 1.27
C TYR A 991 -7.73 -29.89 0.94
N CYS A 992 -7.46 -30.89 0.10
CA CYS A 992 -6.10 -31.34 -0.26
C CYS A 992 -5.15 -31.68 0.92
N GLY A 993 -5.62 -31.76 2.17
CA GLY A 993 -4.78 -31.90 3.37
C GLY A 993 -3.78 -33.06 3.35
N PHE A 994 -4.04 -34.13 2.60
CA PHE A 994 -3.17 -35.30 2.43
C PHE A 994 -2.80 -35.59 0.95
N GLN A 995 -3.03 -34.65 0.02
CA GLN A 995 -2.74 -34.86 -1.40
C GLN A 995 -1.26 -35.24 -1.62
N GLY A 996 -1.00 -36.28 -2.42
CA GLY A 996 0.36 -36.70 -2.77
C GLY A 996 1.19 -37.25 -1.61
N THR A 997 0.56 -37.58 -0.47
CA THR A 997 1.26 -38.15 0.69
C THR A 997 1.63 -39.62 0.51
N GLY A 998 2.55 -40.10 1.34
CA GLY A 998 2.97 -41.50 1.37
C GLY A 998 2.08 -42.43 2.19
N ILE A 999 0.90 -41.99 2.65
CA ILE A 999 0.18 -42.69 3.72
C ILE A 999 -0.34 -44.06 3.28
N GLU A 1000 -0.21 -45.07 4.16
CA GLU A 1000 -0.62 -46.44 3.83
C GLU A 1000 -2.10 -46.74 4.18
N SER A 1001 -2.67 -46.01 5.15
CA SER A 1001 -4.06 -46.16 5.58
C SER A 1001 -4.61 -44.84 6.11
N PHE A 1002 -5.87 -44.53 5.78
CA PHE A 1002 -6.58 -43.35 6.26
C PHE A 1002 -7.83 -43.75 7.06
N VAL A 1003 -8.05 -43.15 8.23
CA VAL A 1003 -9.24 -43.36 9.08
C VAL A 1003 -9.76 -42.01 9.55
N LEU A 1004 -10.96 -41.63 9.09
CA LEU A 1004 -11.62 -40.40 9.50
C LEU A 1004 -12.34 -40.58 10.84
N PRO A 1005 -12.04 -39.78 11.89
CA PRO A 1005 -12.71 -39.87 13.19
C PRO A 1005 -14.24 -39.70 13.09
N ALA A 1006 -14.99 -40.30 14.02
CA ALA A 1006 -16.44 -40.44 13.90
C ALA A 1006 -17.23 -39.11 13.87
N ASN A 1007 -16.64 -38.04 14.42
CA ASN A 1007 -17.24 -36.71 14.46
C ASN A 1007 -16.72 -35.76 13.38
N ALA A 1008 -15.62 -36.10 12.69
CA ALA A 1008 -14.95 -35.20 11.76
C ALA A 1008 -15.78 -34.94 10.49
N THR A 1009 -15.71 -33.71 9.99
CA THR A 1009 -16.23 -33.29 8.69
C THR A 1009 -15.09 -32.74 7.81
N PHE A 1010 -15.41 -32.33 6.58
CA PHE A 1010 -14.51 -31.58 5.73
C PHE A 1010 -14.81 -30.08 5.81
N ASP A 1011 -13.82 -29.24 5.53
CA ASP A 1011 -13.96 -27.77 5.49
C ASP A 1011 -14.85 -27.30 4.34
N ARG A 1012 -14.82 -28.02 3.21
CA ARG A 1012 -15.64 -27.80 2.02
C ARG A 1012 -16.60 -28.96 1.80
N ALA A 1013 -17.81 -28.63 1.33
CA ALA A 1013 -18.86 -29.61 1.05
C ALA A 1013 -18.51 -30.56 -0.10
N ASP A 1014 -17.63 -30.17 -1.02
CA ASP A 1014 -17.11 -31.05 -2.06
C ASP A 1014 -16.04 -31.98 -1.49
N SER A 1015 -15.05 -31.47 -0.74
CA SER A 1015 -13.86 -32.19 -0.24
C SER A 1015 -12.90 -32.68 -1.34
N SER A 1016 -12.83 -31.92 -2.45
CA SER A 1016 -12.04 -32.28 -3.63
C SER A 1016 -10.58 -32.61 -3.32
N ALA A 1017 -10.07 -33.63 -3.99
CA ALA A 1017 -8.67 -34.06 -4.00
C ALA A 1017 -7.97 -34.33 -2.63
N LEU A 1018 -8.72 -34.52 -1.53
CA LEU A 1018 -8.16 -34.73 -0.18
C LEU A 1018 -7.04 -35.79 -0.11
N LEU A 1019 -7.24 -36.94 -0.77
CA LEU A 1019 -6.32 -38.08 -0.80
C LEU A 1019 -5.74 -38.32 -2.21
N LYS A 1020 -5.88 -37.37 -3.14
CA LYS A 1020 -5.41 -37.50 -4.52
C LYS A 1020 -3.92 -37.85 -4.59
N ASN A 1021 -3.57 -38.83 -5.41
CA ASN A 1021 -2.22 -39.34 -5.63
C ASN A 1021 -1.51 -39.86 -4.35
N CYS A 1022 -2.25 -40.35 -3.35
CA CYS A 1022 -1.70 -41.14 -2.25
C CYS A 1022 -1.31 -42.53 -2.74
N THR A 1023 -0.25 -42.62 -3.55
CA THR A 1023 0.10 -43.85 -4.29
C THR A 1023 0.49 -45.07 -3.42
N SER A 1024 0.63 -44.88 -2.10
CA SER A 1024 0.86 -45.92 -1.09
C SER A 1024 -0.40 -46.36 -0.34
N LEU A 1025 -1.53 -45.66 -0.50
CA LEU A 1025 -2.77 -45.86 0.26
C LEU A 1025 -3.42 -47.20 -0.09
N LYS A 1026 -3.51 -48.11 0.88
CA LYS A 1026 -4.05 -49.48 0.71
C LYS A 1026 -5.52 -49.58 1.07
N THR A 1027 -5.94 -48.81 2.06
CA THR A 1027 -7.28 -48.86 2.68
C THR A 1027 -7.68 -47.48 3.19
N ALA A 1028 -8.94 -47.08 2.97
CA ALA A 1028 -9.52 -45.89 3.58
C ALA A 1028 -10.82 -46.22 4.33
N GLN A 1029 -11.00 -45.61 5.49
CA GLN A 1029 -12.23 -45.66 6.27
C GLN A 1029 -12.73 -44.23 6.51
N LEU A 1030 -13.88 -43.89 5.95
CA LEU A 1030 -14.59 -42.65 6.21
C LEU A 1030 -15.62 -42.85 7.33
N ASN A 1031 -16.42 -41.83 7.61
CA ASN A 1031 -17.51 -41.88 8.58
C ASN A 1031 -18.87 -41.61 7.89
N ASN A 1032 -19.96 -41.95 8.58
CA ASN A 1032 -21.32 -41.81 8.04
C ASN A 1032 -21.84 -40.35 7.94
N ARG A 1033 -21.02 -39.34 8.27
CA ARG A 1033 -21.36 -37.91 8.06
C ARG A 1033 -20.94 -37.41 6.68
N VAL A 1034 -20.09 -38.15 5.96
CA VAL A 1034 -19.66 -37.79 4.59
C VAL A 1034 -20.80 -38.01 3.61
N ALA A 1035 -21.43 -36.92 3.15
CA ALA A 1035 -22.51 -36.95 2.16
C ALA A 1035 -22.00 -36.93 0.71
N THR A 1036 -20.89 -36.24 0.46
CA THR A 1036 -20.29 -36.09 -0.89
C THR A 1036 -18.85 -36.61 -0.88
N LEU A 1037 -18.46 -37.33 -1.94
CA LEU A 1037 -17.06 -37.58 -2.28
C LEU A 1037 -16.65 -36.64 -3.41
N GLY A 1038 -15.80 -35.66 -3.10
CA GLY A 1038 -15.43 -34.57 -4.00
C GLY A 1038 -14.59 -34.97 -5.19
N SER A 1039 -14.53 -34.08 -6.16
CA SER A 1039 -13.82 -34.30 -7.41
C SER A 1039 -12.38 -34.75 -7.15
N SER A 1040 -11.99 -35.85 -7.77
CA SER A 1040 -10.67 -36.48 -7.64
C SER A 1040 -10.24 -36.95 -6.23
N PHE A 1041 -11.16 -37.17 -5.27
CA PHE A 1041 -10.84 -37.51 -3.86
C PHE A 1041 -9.74 -38.57 -3.67
N PHE A 1042 -9.79 -39.69 -4.40
CA PHE A 1042 -8.82 -40.80 -4.41
C PHE A 1042 -8.13 -40.94 -5.79
N GLU A 1043 -8.08 -39.89 -6.61
CA GLU A 1043 -7.54 -39.97 -7.98
C GLU A 1043 -6.05 -40.36 -7.95
N GLY A 1044 -5.69 -41.46 -8.62
CA GLY A 1044 -4.31 -41.91 -8.73
C GLY A 1044 -3.85 -42.90 -7.66
N ASP A 1045 -4.72 -43.30 -6.73
CA ASP A 1045 -4.42 -44.19 -5.60
C ASP A 1045 -4.33 -45.66 -6.05
N LYS A 1046 -3.29 -45.96 -6.83
CA LYS A 1046 -3.10 -47.21 -7.57
C LYS A 1046 -3.16 -48.48 -6.71
N VAL A 1047 -2.81 -48.39 -5.42
CA VAL A 1047 -2.77 -49.55 -4.52
C VAL A 1047 -3.98 -49.63 -3.56
N LEU A 1048 -4.95 -48.72 -3.69
CA LEU A 1048 -6.17 -48.71 -2.89
C LEU A 1048 -7.02 -49.92 -3.23
N THR A 1049 -7.29 -50.77 -2.23
CA THR A 1049 -8.01 -52.04 -2.42
C THR A 1049 -9.47 -52.00 -1.99
N THR A 1050 -9.75 -51.22 -0.93
CA THR A 1050 -11.04 -51.15 -0.25
C THR A 1050 -11.24 -49.76 0.35
N VAL A 1051 -12.48 -49.27 0.27
CA VAL A 1051 -12.94 -48.09 1.02
C VAL A 1051 -14.20 -48.46 1.80
N THR A 1052 -14.27 -48.01 3.05
CA THR A 1052 -15.36 -48.30 3.99
C THR A 1052 -15.90 -47.02 4.63
N GLY A 1053 -17.08 -47.10 5.25
CA GLY A 1053 -17.77 -45.96 5.88
C GLY A 1053 -18.61 -45.14 4.90
N LEU A 1054 -18.89 -45.65 3.68
CA LEU A 1054 -19.55 -44.90 2.62
C LEU A 1054 -21.09 -44.95 2.68
N SER A 1055 -21.68 -45.51 3.75
CA SER A 1055 -23.13 -45.73 3.87
C SER A 1055 -23.98 -44.45 4.00
N GLY A 1056 -23.32 -43.31 4.26
CA GLY A 1056 -23.92 -41.97 4.28
C GLY A 1056 -23.81 -41.19 2.96
N VAL A 1057 -23.01 -41.66 2.00
CA VAL A 1057 -22.72 -40.93 0.75
C VAL A 1057 -23.95 -40.91 -0.16
N THR A 1058 -24.36 -39.70 -0.57
CA THR A 1058 -25.40 -39.46 -1.56
C THR A 1058 -24.83 -39.03 -2.92
N ASN A 1059 -23.67 -38.38 -2.95
CA ASN A 1059 -23.05 -37.89 -4.19
C ASN A 1059 -21.59 -38.36 -4.34
N ILE A 1060 -21.24 -38.85 -5.53
CA ILE A 1060 -19.86 -39.15 -5.94
C ILE A 1060 -19.53 -38.25 -7.12
N GLU A 1061 -18.56 -37.36 -7.00
CA GLU A 1061 -18.22 -36.42 -8.07
C GLU A 1061 -17.33 -37.03 -9.17
N SER A 1062 -16.74 -36.18 -10.02
CA SER A 1062 -15.94 -36.61 -11.16
C SER A 1062 -14.56 -37.12 -10.73
N ASN A 1063 -14.05 -38.14 -11.42
CA ASN A 1063 -12.73 -38.74 -11.20
C ASN A 1063 -12.44 -39.30 -9.78
N VAL A 1064 -13.42 -39.41 -8.88
CA VAL A 1064 -13.22 -39.78 -7.45
C VAL A 1064 -12.28 -40.97 -7.25
N PHE A 1065 -12.48 -42.09 -7.95
CA PHE A 1065 -11.64 -43.29 -7.90
C PHE A 1065 -10.83 -43.49 -9.21
N SER A 1066 -10.64 -42.44 -10.01
CA SER A 1066 -9.90 -42.51 -11.27
C SER A 1066 -8.48 -43.02 -11.03
N GLY A 1067 -8.09 -44.10 -11.70
CA GLY A 1067 -6.77 -44.73 -11.55
C GLY A 1067 -6.59 -45.63 -10.31
N CYS A 1068 -7.63 -45.86 -9.50
CA CYS A 1068 -7.62 -46.83 -8.38
C CYS A 1068 -7.60 -48.29 -8.90
N SER A 1069 -6.48 -48.69 -9.50
CA SER A 1069 -6.40 -49.91 -10.33
C SER A 1069 -6.55 -51.21 -9.55
N LEU A 1070 -6.26 -51.22 -8.24
CA LEU A 1070 -6.45 -52.36 -7.33
C LEU A 1070 -7.78 -52.33 -6.54
N LEU A 1071 -8.67 -51.37 -6.77
CA LEU A 1071 -9.93 -51.26 -6.05
C LEU A 1071 -10.86 -52.44 -6.35
N THR A 1072 -11.30 -53.13 -5.30
CA THR A 1072 -12.10 -54.36 -5.40
C THR A 1072 -13.51 -54.23 -4.83
N SER A 1073 -13.70 -53.45 -3.76
CA SER A 1073 -15.00 -53.30 -3.10
C SER A 1073 -15.15 -51.97 -2.35
N LEU A 1074 -16.41 -51.51 -2.32
CA LEU A 1074 -16.92 -50.31 -1.65
C LEU A 1074 -18.21 -50.69 -0.89
N ASP A 1075 -18.46 -50.09 0.28
CA ASP A 1075 -19.66 -50.32 1.12
C ASP A 1075 -20.77 -49.27 0.89
N LEU A 1076 -20.99 -48.94 -0.39
CA LEU A 1076 -21.97 -47.95 -0.83
C LEU A 1076 -23.43 -48.44 -0.69
N ASP A 1077 -24.31 -47.55 -0.21
CA ASP A 1077 -25.76 -47.74 -0.25
C ASP A 1077 -26.32 -47.18 -1.57
N LEU A 1078 -26.38 -48.05 -2.59
CA LEU A 1078 -26.86 -47.70 -3.94
C LEU A 1078 -28.31 -47.16 -3.98
N SER A 1079 -29.09 -47.32 -2.91
CA SER A 1079 -30.46 -46.75 -2.83
C SER A 1079 -30.47 -45.26 -2.47
N LYS A 1080 -29.38 -44.74 -1.88
CA LYS A 1080 -29.25 -43.34 -1.47
C LYS A 1080 -28.57 -42.46 -2.52
N ILE A 1081 -27.64 -43.02 -3.31
CA ILE A 1081 -26.80 -42.24 -4.22
C ILE A 1081 -27.65 -41.58 -5.32
N SER A 1082 -27.66 -40.25 -5.36
CA SER A 1082 -28.35 -39.42 -6.35
C SER A 1082 -27.49 -39.12 -7.58
N ALA A 1083 -26.16 -39.04 -7.44
CA ALA A 1083 -25.25 -38.66 -8.52
C ALA A 1083 -23.92 -39.44 -8.49
N ILE A 1084 -23.41 -39.78 -9.69
CA ILE A 1084 -22.05 -40.29 -9.93
C ILE A 1084 -21.46 -39.52 -11.12
N GLY A 1085 -20.36 -38.83 -10.90
CA GLY A 1085 -19.70 -37.96 -11.86
C GLY A 1085 -19.01 -38.66 -13.03
N SER A 1086 -18.58 -37.85 -14.00
CA SER A 1086 -17.79 -38.32 -15.15
C SER A 1086 -16.48 -38.97 -14.68
N SER A 1087 -16.07 -40.04 -15.35
CA SER A 1087 -14.82 -40.76 -15.05
C SER A 1087 -14.66 -41.27 -13.60
N ALA A 1088 -15.72 -41.34 -12.78
CA ALA A 1088 -15.62 -41.64 -11.35
C ALA A 1088 -14.88 -42.95 -11.03
N PHE A 1089 -14.97 -43.98 -11.88
CA PHE A 1089 -14.26 -45.28 -11.76
C PHE A 1089 -13.33 -45.55 -12.96
N LEU A 1090 -12.86 -44.50 -13.64
CA LEU A 1090 -11.94 -44.60 -14.77
C LEU A 1090 -10.69 -45.43 -14.39
N ASN A 1091 -10.35 -46.43 -15.20
CA ASN A 1091 -9.23 -47.35 -15.00
C ASN A 1091 -9.21 -48.11 -13.65
N CYS A 1092 -10.37 -48.31 -13.00
CA CYS A 1092 -10.52 -49.24 -11.87
C CYS A 1092 -10.43 -50.72 -12.33
N THR A 1093 -9.23 -51.16 -12.74
CA THR A 1093 -9.05 -52.43 -13.46
C THR A 1093 -9.39 -53.70 -12.67
N SER A 1094 -9.38 -53.65 -11.33
CA SER A 1094 -9.71 -54.79 -10.46
C SER A 1094 -11.18 -54.83 -10.03
N LEU A 1095 -11.97 -53.82 -10.40
CA LEU A 1095 -13.37 -53.70 -10.00
C LEU A 1095 -14.22 -54.76 -10.72
N THR A 1096 -14.90 -55.62 -9.95
CA THR A 1096 -15.72 -56.73 -10.48
C THR A 1096 -17.22 -56.43 -10.47
N THR A 1097 -17.65 -55.38 -9.77
CA THR A 1097 -19.04 -54.94 -9.65
C THR A 1097 -19.17 -53.50 -10.12
N ALA A 1098 -20.12 -53.22 -11.01
CA ALA A 1098 -20.45 -51.85 -11.40
C ALA A 1098 -21.41 -51.26 -10.37
N TYR A 1099 -20.96 -50.22 -9.64
CA TYR A 1099 -21.73 -49.53 -8.61
C TYR A 1099 -22.70 -48.52 -9.25
N ILE A 1100 -23.83 -49.02 -9.77
CA ILE A 1100 -24.86 -48.21 -10.43
C ILE A 1100 -26.03 -48.00 -9.46
N PRO A 1101 -26.37 -46.74 -9.09
CA PRO A 1101 -27.44 -46.43 -8.15
C PRO A 1101 -28.84 -46.88 -8.60
N THR A 1102 -29.66 -47.30 -7.63
CA THR A 1102 -31.08 -47.65 -7.80
C THR A 1102 -32.02 -46.53 -7.32
N ASN A 1103 -31.48 -45.39 -6.90
CA ASN A 1103 -32.23 -44.19 -6.57
C ASN A 1103 -32.93 -43.64 -7.83
N ALA A 1104 -34.22 -43.30 -7.72
CA ALA A 1104 -35.01 -42.72 -8.82
C ALA A 1104 -34.45 -41.38 -9.35
N ALA A 1105 -33.66 -40.65 -8.56
CA ALA A 1105 -33.00 -39.41 -8.99
C ALA A 1105 -31.80 -39.64 -9.94
N TYR A 1106 -31.20 -40.84 -9.94
CA TYR A 1106 -30.06 -41.16 -10.80
C TYR A 1106 -30.56 -41.67 -12.16
N THR A 1107 -30.60 -40.80 -13.17
CA THR A 1107 -31.24 -41.11 -14.47
C THR A 1107 -30.28 -41.52 -15.60
N GLU A 1108 -28.97 -41.36 -15.41
CA GLU A 1108 -27.96 -41.52 -16.47
C GLU A 1108 -26.59 -41.98 -15.96
N ILE A 1109 -25.84 -42.70 -16.81
CA ILE A 1109 -24.41 -42.99 -16.56
C ILE A 1109 -23.57 -42.05 -17.43
N LEU A 1110 -22.83 -41.17 -16.75
CA LEU A 1110 -22.03 -40.12 -17.38
C LEU A 1110 -20.78 -40.64 -18.11
N ARG A 1111 -20.15 -39.71 -18.83
CA ARG A 1111 -19.03 -39.95 -19.74
C ARG A 1111 -17.87 -40.64 -19.03
N SER A 1112 -17.37 -41.71 -19.64
CA SER A 1112 -16.21 -42.49 -19.16
C SER A 1112 -16.34 -43.07 -17.73
N THR A 1113 -17.52 -43.07 -17.07
CA THR A 1113 -17.67 -43.42 -15.64
C THR A 1113 -17.01 -44.74 -15.25
N PHE A 1114 -17.10 -45.80 -16.06
CA PHE A 1114 -16.43 -47.09 -15.85
C PHE A 1114 -15.41 -47.41 -16.96
N GLU A 1115 -14.92 -46.42 -17.71
CA GLU A 1115 -13.94 -46.67 -18.79
C GLU A 1115 -12.68 -47.36 -18.23
N GLY A 1116 -12.22 -48.44 -18.85
CA GLY A 1116 -11.03 -49.19 -18.42
C GLY A 1116 -11.24 -50.12 -17.21
N ALA A 1117 -12.47 -50.30 -16.70
CA ALA A 1117 -12.77 -51.25 -15.63
C ALA A 1117 -12.74 -52.73 -16.11
N THR A 1118 -11.54 -53.23 -16.46
CA THR A 1118 -11.32 -54.57 -17.05
C THR A 1118 -11.66 -55.76 -16.15
N GLY A 1119 -12.06 -55.53 -14.89
CA GLY A 1119 -12.53 -56.56 -13.96
C GLY A 1119 -14.01 -56.91 -14.15
N LEU A 1120 -14.81 -56.01 -14.74
CA LEU A 1120 -16.24 -56.20 -14.96
C LEU A 1120 -16.49 -57.31 -15.98
N THR A 1121 -17.27 -58.32 -15.60
CA THR A 1121 -17.69 -59.43 -16.46
C THR A 1121 -19.17 -59.32 -16.87
N SER A 1122 -20.00 -58.81 -15.96
CA SER A 1122 -21.40 -58.48 -16.21
C SER A 1122 -21.80 -57.16 -15.53
N VAL A 1123 -22.78 -56.47 -16.12
CA VAL A 1123 -23.36 -55.22 -15.59
C VAL A 1123 -24.88 -55.33 -15.60
N THR A 1124 -25.55 -54.79 -14.58
CA THR A 1124 -27.01 -54.59 -14.56
C THR A 1124 -27.30 -53.10 -14.48
N ILE A 1125 -28.05 -52.58 -15.46
CA ILE A 1125 -28.52 -51.21 -15.55
C ILE A 1125 -29.97 -51.20 -15.01
N PRO A 1126 -30.25 -50.52 -13.88
CA PRO A 1126 -31.55 -50.58 -13.20
C PRO A 1126 -32.62 -49.75 -13.93
N GLU A 1127 -33.87 -49.80 -13.47
CA GLU A 1127 -35.02 -49.21 -14.19
C GLU A 1127 -35.03 -47.67 -14.27
N ASN A 1128 -34.38 -46.99 -13.33
CA ASN A 1128 -34.09 -45.55 -13.38
C ASN A 1128 -33.06 -45.17 -14.47
N VAL A 1129 -32.31 -46.17 -14.96
CA VAL A 1129 -31.37 -46.18 -16.10
C VAL A 1129 -31.90 -45.66 -17.45
N THR A 1130 -32.08 -44.35 -17.69
CA THR A 1130 -32.62 -43.87 -19.00
C THR A 1130 -31.58 -43.45 -20.05
N SER A 1131 -30.35 -43.08 -19.67
CA SER A 1131 -29.32 -42.60 -20.61
C SER A 1131 -27.91 -43.17 -20.32
N LEU A 1132 -27.13 -43.43 -21.38
CA LEU A 1132 -25.69 -43.73 -21.31
C LEU A 1132 -24.89 -42.74 -22.17
N GLU A 1133 -23.94 -42.05 -21.55
CA GLU A 1133 -23.05 -41.13 -22.25
C GLU A 1133 -21.87 -41.83 -22.95
N GLY A 1134 -21.15 -41.07 -23.77
CA GLY A 1134 -19.97 -41.53 -24.49
C GLY A 1134 -18.93 -42.21 -23.59
N LYS A 1135 -18.37 -43.33 -24.06
CA LYS A 1135 -17.33 -44.11 -23.36
C LYS A 1135 -17.71 -44.73 -22.00
N ALA A 1136 -18.97 -44.68 -21.53
CA ALA A 1136 -19.36 -45.12 -20.19
C ALA A 1136 -18.74 -46.46 -19.71
N PHE A 1137 -18.63 -47.47 -20.58
CA PHE A 1137 -17.99 -48.77 -20.32
C PHE A 1137 -16.85 -49.09 -21.31
N LYS A 1138 -16.25 -48.08 -21.93
CA LYS A 1138 -15.17 -48.25 -22.92
C LYS A 1138 -14.01 -49.04 -22.32
N ASN A 1139 -13.40 -49.94 -23.09
CA ASN A 1139 -12.30 -50.81 -22.69
C ASN A 1139 -12.58 -51.71 -21.46
N CYS A 1140 -13.85 -51.94 -21.07
CA CYS A 1140 -14.20 -53.01 -20.13
C CYS A 1140 -14.05 -54.39 -20.81
N SER A 1141 -12.80 -54.80 -21.03
CA SER A 1141 -12.44 -55.88 -21.97
C SER A 1141 -12.90 -57.29 -21.60
N LYS A 1142 -13.40 -57.50 -20.38
CA LYS A 1142 -14.01 -58.76 -19.92
C LYS A 1142 -15.54 -58.71 -19.85
N LEU A 1143 -16.17 -57.57 -20.12
CA LEU A 1143 -17.62 -57.39 -20.04
C LEU A 1143 -18.29 -58.15 -21.18
N THR A 1144 -18.89 -59.31 -20.88
CA THR A 1144 -19.58 -60.17 -21.85
C THR A 1144 -21.10 -60.06 -21.79
N THR A 1145 -21.66 -59.68 -20.64
CA THR A 1145 -23.11 -59.66 -20.40
C THR A 1145 -23.57 -58.30 -19.86
N VAL A 1146 -24.51 -57.66 -20.54
CA VAL A 1146 -25.23 -56.48 -20.01
C VAL A 1146 -26.69 -56.84 -19.80
N THR A 1147 -27.24 -56.51 -18.64
CA THR A 1147 -28.67 -56.61 -18.34
C THR A 1147 -29.24 -55.20 -18.17
N ILE A 1148 -30.38 -54.91 -18.78
CA ILE A 1148 -31.12 -53.66 -18.64
C ILE A 1148 -32.50 -53.99 -18.08
N GLU A 1149 -32.90 -53.33 -17.00
CA GLU A 1149 -34.19 -53.59 -16.35
C GLU A 1149 -35.32 -52.71 -16.90
N GLY A 1150 -35.05 -51.42 -17.17
CA GLY A 1150 -36.02 -50.45 -17.69
C GLY A 1150 -36.43 -50.69 -19.15
N GLY A 1151 -37.51 -50.08 -19.60
CA GLY A 1151 -38.01 -50.20 -20.99
C GLY A 1151 -37.38 -49.19 -21.97
N ASP A 1152 -36.93 -48.04 -21.46
CA ASP A 1152 -36.38 -46.96 -22.26
C ASP A 1152 -34.93 -46.67 -21.86
N LEU A 1153 -34.01 -46.92 -22.79
CA LEU A 1153 -32.60 -46.56 -22.71
C LEU A 1153 -32.22 -45.80 -23.98
N GLN A 1154 -31.52 -44.68 -23.82
CA GLN A 1154 -30.88 -43.92 -24.88
C GLN A 1154 -29.35 -44.02 -24.76
N ILE A 1155 -28.63 -43.92 -25.88
CA ILE A 1155 -27.18 -43.75 -25.89
C ILE A 1155 -26.87 -42.41 -26.54
N ASP A 1156 -26.16 -41.54 -25.83
CA ASP A 1156 -25.78 -40.23 -26.36
C ASP A 1156 -24.97 -40.39 -27.67
N SER A 1157 -25.29 -39.51 -28.61
CA SER A 1157 -24.83 -39.56 -29.99
C SER A 1157 -24.04 -38.32 -30.39
N THR A 1158 -23.89 -37.34 -29.48
CA THR A 1158 -23.26 -36.03 -29.73
C THR A 1158 -21.73 -36.09 -29.82
N TRP A 1159 -21.06 -36.92 -29.00
CA TRP A 1159 -19.60 -37.10 -29.03
C TRP A 1159 -19.17 -38.05 -30.14
N SER A 1160 -19.02 -37.48 -31.35
CA SER A 1160 -18.92 -38.12 -32.68
C SER A 1160 -17.86 -39.21 -32.95
N SER A 1161 -17.10 -39.69 -31.95
CA SER A 1161 -15.94 -40.57 -32.16
C SER A 1161 -15.77 -41.75 -31.20
N TYR A 1162 -16.51 -41.86 -30.09
CA TYR A 1162 -16.28 -42.94 -29.10
C TYR A 1162 -17.56 -43.47 -28.41
N GLY A 1163 -17.96 -44.69 -28.76
CA GLY A 1163 -19.17 -45.33 -28.22
C GLY A 1163 -19.06 -45.87 -26.80
N ALA A 1164 -20.21 -46.01 -26.14
CA ALA A 1164 -20.34 -46.42 -24.73
C ALA A 1164 -19.74 -47.80 -24.42
N PHE A 1165 -19.78 -48.75 -25.37
CA PHE A 1165 -19.29 -50.13 -25.21
C PHE A 1165 -18.03 -50.42 -26.03
N LEU A 1166 -17.31 -49.37 -26.48
CA LEU A 1166 -16.11 -49.51 -27.33
C LEU A 1166 -15.03 -50.37 -26.65
N GLY A 1167 -14.60 -51.46 -27.28
CA GLY A 1167 -13.54 -52.33 -26.72
C GLY A 1167 -13.99 -53.27 -25.59
N THR A 1168 -15.31 -53.50 -25.44
CA THR A 1168 -15.87 -54.57 -24.59
C THR A 1168 -15.89 -55.92 -25.31
N ALA A 1169 -16.11 -57.00 -24.57
CA ALA A 1169 -16.29 -58.36 -25.09
C ALA A 1169 -17.76 -58.79 -25.15
N LEU A 1170 -18.68 -57.84 -25.37
CA LEU A 1170 -20.13 -58.06 -25.25
C LEU A 1170 -20.62 -59.17 -26.20
N THR A 1171 -21.19 -60.23 -25.63
CA THR A 1171 -21.82 -61.35 -26.34
C THR A 1171 -23.30 -61.51 -26.00
N THR A 1172 -23.78 -60.90 -24.91
CA THR A 1172 -25.14 -61.10 -24.41
C THR A 1172 -25.75 -59.80 -23.88
N LEU A 1173 -26.97 -59.48 -24.34
CA LEU A 1173 -27.77 -58.34 -23.89
C LEU A 1173 -29.15 -58.82 -23.43
N ASN A 1174 -29.41 -58.76 -22.13
CA ASN A 1174 -30.69 -59.12 -21.52
C ASN A 1174 -31.49 -57.85 -21.21
N TRP A 1175 -32.53 -57.52 -21.98
CA TRP A 1175 -33.30 -56.29 -21.80
C TRP A 1175 -34.73 -56.59 -21.36
N LYS A 1176 -34.95 -56.62 -20.03
CA LYS A 1176 -36.15 -57.20 -19.38
C LYS A 1176 -37.49 -56.60 -19.84
N LYS A 1177 -37.55 -55.29 -20.04
CA LYS A 1177 -38.73 -54.52 -20.48
C LYS A 1177 -38.53 -53.86 -21.86
N GLY A 1178 -37.47 -54.24 -22.55
CA GLY A 1178 -37.11 -53.69 -23.86
C GLY A 1178 -37.70 -54.50 -25.01
N THR A 1179 -37.67 -53.91 -26.21
CA THR A 1179 -38.07 -54.59 -27.45
C THR A 1179 -36.86 -54.96 -28.30
N LEU A 1180 -36.96 -56.08 -29.01
CA LEU A 1180 -35.93 -56.57 -29.92
C LEU A 1180 -35.65 -55.57 -31.06
N ALA A 1181 -36.65 -54.77 -31.44
CA ALA A 1181 -36.49 -53.68 -32.40
C ALA A 1181 -35.53 -52.59 -31.87
N LYS A 1182 -35.75 -52.10 -30.64
CA LYS A 1182 -34.92 -51.07 -29.99
C LYS A 1182 -33.53 -51.60 -29.62
N ALA A 1183 -33.42 -52.87 -29.22
CA ALA A 1183 -32.13 -53.53 -29.00
C ALA A 1183 -31.32 -53.65 -30.29
N LYS A 1184 -31.94 -54.01 -31.42
CA LYS A 1184 -31.30 -53.99 -32.74
C LYS A 1184 -30.88 -52.59 -33.15
N GLU A 1185 -31.74 -51.59 -33.00
CA GLU A 1185 -31.43 -50.18 -33.27
C GLU A 1185 -30.18 -49.74 -32.51
N ILE A 1186 -30.13 -49.94 -31.19
CA ILE A 1186 -28.96 -49.60 -30.37
C ILE A 1186 -27.72 -50.35 -30.88
N LEU A 1187 -27.76 -51.68 -31.01
CA LEU A 1187 -26.58 -52.48 -31.37
C LEU A 1187 -26.06 -52.25 -32.80
N THR A 1188 -26.95 -51.98 -33.76
CA THR A 1188 -26.58 -51.80 -35.18
C THR A 1188 -26.22 -50.37 -35.54
N ASN A 1189 -26.57 -49.39 -34.70
CA ASN A 1189 -26.08 -48.03 -34.86
C ASN A 1189 -24.56 -47.98 -34.65
N ALA A 1190 -23.85 -47.38 -35.60
CA ALA A 1190 -22.38 -47.30 -35.65
C ALA A 1190 -21.71 -46.54 -34.48
N LYS A 1191 -22.50 -46.07 -33.50
CA LYS A 1191 -22.09 -45.26 -32.35
C LYS A 1191 -21.93 -46.05 -31.04
N THR A 1192 -22.22 -47.36 -30.99
CA THR A 1192 -21.97 -48.19 -29.78
C THR A 1192 -20.49 -48.45 -29.52
N GLY A 1193 -19.67 -48.46 -30.57
CA GLY A 1193 -18.25 -48.79 -30.53
C GLY A 1193 -17.94 -50.29 -30.53
N LEU A 1194 -18.94 -51.16 -30.63
CA LEU A 1194 -18.73 -52.61 -30.69
C LEU A 1194 -17.97 -53.02 -31.96
N SER A 1195 -17.18 -54.10 -31.87
CA SER A 1195 -16.39 -54.59 -33.01
C SER A 1195 -17.29 -55.15 -34.12
N LYS A 1196 -17.09 -54.65 -35.35
CA LYS A 1196 -17.74 -55.13 -36.58
C LYS A 1196 -17.62 -56.65 -36.72
N GLY A 1197 -18.74 -57.33 -36.98
CA GLY A 1197 -18.82 -58.77 -37.14
C GLY A 1197 -19.01 -59.56 -35.84
N ASN A 1198 -18.98 -58.93 -34.66
CA ASN A 1198 -19.42 -59.57 -33.42
C ASN A 1198 -20.91 -59.94 -33.51
N VAL A 1199 -21.31 -61.02 -32.83
CA VAL A 1199 -22.70 -61.42 -32.66
C VAL A 1199 -23.07 -61.26 -31.19
N VAL A 1200 -24.09 -60.45 -30.92
CA VAL A 1200 -24.66 -60.27 -29.58
C VAL A 1200 -25.99 -61.02 -29.52
N HIS A 1201 -26.09 -61.98 -28.61
CA HIS A 1201 -27.34 -62.66 -28.30
C HIS A 1201 -28.23 -61.73 -27.47
N VAL A 1202 -29.38 -61.35 -28.01
CA VAL A 1202 -30.31 -60.41 -27.38
C VAL A 1202 -31.53 -61.16 -26.87
N VAL A 1203 -31.89 -60.93 -25.60
CA VAL A 1203 -33.10 -61.46 -24.96
C VAL A 1203 -33.96 -60.28 -24.49
N CYS A 1204 -35.15 -60.10 -25.07
CA CYS A 1204 -36.10 -59.02 -24.81
C CYS A 1204 -37.46 -59.56 -24.33
N GLU A 1205 -38.36 -58.68 -23.89
CA GLU A 1205 -39.72 -59.08 -23.48
C GLU A 1205 -40.54 -59.64 -24.66
N ASP A 1206 -40.30 -59.12 -25.86
CA ASP A 1206 -40.97 -59.50 -27.11
C ASP A 1206 -40.27 -60.65 -27.88
N GLY A 1207 -39.15 -61.17 -27.38
CA GLY A 1207 -38.46 -62.35 -27.92
C GLY A 1207 -36.93 -62.31 -27.86
N GLU A 1208 -36.29 -63.35 -28.38
CA GLU A 1208 -34.83 -63.49 -28.44
C GLU A 1208 -34.32 -63.53 -29.90
N ALA A 1209 -33.15 -62.95 -30.17
CA ALA A 1209 -32.43 -63.14 -31.44
C ALA A 1209 -30.95 -62.77 -31.35
N ASP A 1210 -30.16 -63.37 -32.24
CA ASP A 1210 -28.77 -62.96 -32.49
C ASP A 1210 -28.72 -61.71 -33.37
N VAL A 1211 -27.95 -60.71 -32.95
CA VAL A 1211 -27.74 -59.44 -33.66
C VAL A 1211 -26.26 -59.29 -34.03
N THR A 1212 -25.97 -59.33 -35.33
CA THR A 1212 -24.62 -59.11 -35.86
C THR A 1212 -24.33 -57.61 -35.95
N ILE A 1213 -23.21 -57.16 -35.39
CA ILE A 1213 -22.73 -55.78 -35.45
C ILE A 1213 -22.21 -55.49 -36.87
N ALA A 1214 -22.77 -54.46 -37.52
CA ALA A 1214 -22.73 -54.26 -38.97
C ALA A 1214 -21.42 -53.72 -39.55
#